data_AF-A0A7X9KJR4-F1
#
_entry.id   AF-A0A7X9KJR4-F1
#
_cell.length_a   1.000
_cell.length_b   1.000
_cell.length_c   1.000
_cell.angle_alpha   90.00
_cell.angle_beta   90.00
_cell.angle_gamma   90.00
#
_symmetry.space_group_name_H-M   'P 1'
#
loop_
_entity.id
_entity.type
_entity.pdbx_description
1 polymer ?
#
loop_
_entity_poly.entity_id
_entity_poly.type
_entity_poly.pdbx_seq_one_letter_code
_entity_poly.pdbx_strand_id
1 'polypeptide(L)'
;MTTPTTTPPVPVPVFFDENGFNDHSVPRVSSVDELMALSRAGDGGRTSMKFTIPDFDRPLAAPGLARVHLMDSNFYGLHDEWYYYRLLNGQPIPAAVVAPIVGQRFNSIAEIYRWARSMPAADLPLGLTLNSDRLYATAFYDLALHGDPRTYGVGSIVRFPDPVAGEPDHWLIELEYSDEVTPESVATFFERLAPVLPAEVSSRLEWVVRSAQQEAVAQQMAAAELPYHDRIVYFRDLVPAGTVAVYSEGVAAGRLLYVGEGGAQLGEAKAGDIIVTERVPDWLPPASALITSEPQTPLAHVNLLARNRSIPNASQAGIHADPGLRQAARVRAHAIVITRGSTLQIALISREQYEAWVAQQQPAPVAVPPTDITGMPFVVNLEALVADLAADGALSETEVADWRPVIGGKSAGFLTLLSTPGLSPPPDPLAITIRPYVEHLAPLRAAIVAAITDPTVVASARARWITLEGLDDYADVFPSAADAAFATAFVAARPSGSLLGEVLAAGGVRALLESRPIAPATLAAITDELQRTYADYDDAAGLRFRSSSSVEDIEGFNGAGLYTSYTGYLRPERLDEPDDRDKTIERALLRAWSSYWSFEAFEERRLAQIDHLSGAMGLTVHARFDDELERNNGVATFTFLPGGEADDAVVEINVQAGAVDVTNPDPDDIQLPEVIRITRRAGAIAVERLAGSTLLTDGDHVLDDDAIQELFAQVAAVADRWRSRLNQSLPVAQQVSTVVLDFEFKTVERGWPRLVGGERPLPARLVLRQVRSLDPGLRAMPQTVRELPVPRDVLMRASLVETVSCRQAGGQPIDHIEVRTDPLLAPDMGYTDQPLVIGPLPSPGATCARTTLYGSPDHQLVAAIDDGTAFVIIG
;
A
#
# COMPACT_ATOMS: atom_id res chain seq x y z
N MET A 1 -16.22 -13.08 36.91
CA MET A 1 -15.12 -13.74 37.66
C MET A 1 -15.35 -15.25 37.60
N THR A 2 -14.88 -15.87 36.53
CA THR A 2 -14.80 -17.31 36.36
C THR A 2 -13.41 -17.74 36.82
N THR A 3 -13.37 -18.67 37.78
CA THR A 3 -12.14 -19.27 38.30
C THR A 3 -11.33 -19.93 37.18
N PRO A 4 -10.03 -19.66 37.03
CA PRO A 4 -9.20 -20.39 36.09
C PRO A 4 -8.91 -21.77 36.67
N THR A 5 -9.49 -22.81 36.07
CA THR A 5 -9.03 -24.18 36.22
C THR A 5 -7.64 -24.25 35.59
N THR A 6 -6.61 -24.17 36.42
CA THR A 6 -5.21 -24.33 36.04
C THR A 6 -4.93 -25.82 35.92
N THR A 7 -5.30 -26.41 34.79
CA THR A 7 -4.68 -27.66 34.35
C THR A 7 -3.20 -27.35 34.10
N PRO A 8 -2.25 -28.09 34.69
CA PRO A 8 -0.83 -27.86 34.44
C PRO A 8 -0.55 -28.01 32.93
N PRO A 9 0.35 -27.19 32.35
CA PRO A 9 0.66 -27.26 30.93
C PRO A 9 1.17 -28.66 30.59
N VAL A 10 0.60 -29.26 29.55
CA VAL A 10 1.03 -30.57 29.05
C VAL A 10 2.45 -30.43 28.49
N PRO A 11 3.42 -31.24 28.94
CA PRO A 11 4.78 -31.17 28.43
C PRO A 11 4.82 -31.47 26.93
N VAL A 12 5.68 -30.76 26.20
CA VAL A 12 5.91 -31.03 24.78
C VAL A 12 6.39 -32.49 24.61
N PRO A 13 5.72 -33.30 23.78
CA PRO A 13 6.14 -34.66 23.48
C PRO A 13 7.58 -34.71 22.93
N VAL A 14 8.38 -35.67 23.41
CA VAL A 14 9.77 -35.86 22.96
C VAL A 14 9.94 -37.25 22.36
N PHE A 15 10.63 -37.34 21.23
CA PHE A 15 10.98 -38.59 20.58
C PHE A 15 12.46 -38.60 20.20
N PHE A 16 13.12 -39.73 20.43
CA PHE A 16 14.49 -39.98 19.97
C PHE A 16 14.43 -41.06 18.90
N ASP A 17 15.03 -40.82 17.75
CA ASP A 17 15.06 -41.79 16.66
C ASP A 17 15.96 -43.00 16.95
N GLU A 18 16.08 -43.93 16.00
CA GLU A 18 16.91 -45.14 16.13
C GLU A 18 18.39 -44.87 16.40
N ASN A 19 18.88 -43.66 16.10
CA ASN A 19 20.25 -43.23 16.39
C ASN A 19 20.34 -42.49 17.74
N GLY A 20 19.25 -42.40 18.49
CA GLY A 20 19.15 -41.66 19.75
C GLY A 20 19.17 -40.14 19.56
N PHE A 21 18.80 -39.63 18.38
CA PHE A 21 18.76 -38.20 18.09
C PHE A 21 17.33 -37.64 18.24
N ASN A 22 17.21 -36.52 18.94
CA ASN A 22 15.97 -35.76 19.01
C ASN A 22 15.97 -34.69 17.91
N ASP A 23 15.19 -34.93 16.86
CA ASP A 23 14.98 -33.97 15.78
C ASP A 23 13.78 -33.05 16.02
N HIS A 24 13.31 -32.93 17.26
CA HIS A 24 12.17 -32.10 17.65
C HIS A 24 10.91 -32.39 16.82
N SER A 25 10.77 -33.65 16.40
CA SER A 25 9.57 -34.16 15.75
C SER A 25 9.15 -35.47 16.41
N VAL A 26 7.85 -35.73 16.46
CA VAL A 26 7.30 -36.97 16.98
C VAL A 26 6.61 -37.80 15.88
N PRO A 27 6.63 -39.14 15.97
CA PRO A 27 5.97 -40.01 15.00
C PRO A 27 4.44 -39.97 15.09
N ARG A 28 3.90 -39.57 16.24
CA ARG A 28 2.47 -39.47 16.53
C ARG A 28 2.20 -38.70 17.82
N VAL A 29 0.99 -38.20 17.93
CA VAL A 29 0.40 -37.64 19.15
C VAL A 29 -0.85 -38.43 19.53
N SER A 30 -1.08 -38.62 20.82
CA SER A 30 -2.16 -39.47 21.35
C SER A 30 -3.37 -38.69 21.86
N SER A 31 -3.22 -37.38 22.06
CA SER A 31 -4.28 -36.50 22.55
C SER A 31 -4.23 -35.12 21.88
N VAL A 32 -5.35 -34.39 21.94
CA VAL A 32 -5.40 -32.99 21.49
C VAL A 32 -4.42 -32.13 22.29
N ASP A 33 -4.29 -32.35 23.58
CA ASP A 33 -3.35 -31.56 24.40
C ASP A 33 -1.89 -31.74 23.97
N GLU A 34 -1.48 -32.95 23.58
CA GLU A 34 -0.13 -33.19 23.02
C GLU A 34 0.06 -32.49 21.66
N LEU A 35 -0.96 -32.49 20.80
CA LEU A 35 -0.96 -31.76 19.54
C LEU A 35 -0.86 -30.25 19.77
N MET A 36 -1.59 -29.72 20.74
CA MET A 36 -1.57 -28.32 21.12
C MET A 36 -0.22 -27.92 21.75
N ALA A 37 0.44 -28.81 22.50
CA ALA A 37 1.77 -28.58 23.03
C ALA A 37 2.86 -28.48 21.93
N LEU A 38 2.68 -29.16 20.80
CA LEU A 38 3.53 -29.01 19.60
C LEU A 38 3.16 -27.81 18.73
N SER A 39 1.97 -27.24 18.93
CA SER A 39 1.46 -26.15 18.09
C SER A 39 1.95 -24.79 18.56
N ARG A 40 2.17 -23.88 17.62
CA ARG A 40 2.41 -22.45 17.89
C ARG A 40 1.07 -21.70 17.84
N ALA A 41 0.87 -20.75 18.74
CA ALA A 41 -0.31 -19.87 18.72
C ALA A 41 -0.18 -18.79 17.64
N GLY A 42 -1.28 -18.50 16.95
CA GLY A 42 -1.42 -17.40 16.01
C GLY A 42 -2.65 -16.53 16.34
N ASP A 43 -2.98 -15.60 15.44
CA ASP A 43 -4.07 -14.66 15.63
C ASP A 43 -5.45 -15.33 15.68
N GLY A 44 -6.40 -14.68 16.38
CA GLY A 44 -7.79 -15.16 16.45
C GLY A 44 -7.97 -16.50 17.19
N GLY A 45 -6.98 -16.91 17.99
CA GLY A 45 -7.02 -18.20 18.71
C GLY A 45 -6.66 -19.41 17.84
N ARG A 46 -6.19 -19.20 16.60
CA ARG A 46 -5.68 -20.25 15.74
C ARG A 46 -4.38 -20.83 16.31
N THR A 47 -4.15 -22.11 16.09
CA THR A 47 -2.86 -22.73 16.40
C THR A 47 -2.41 -23.62 15.25
N SER A 48 -1.12 -23.68 15.00
CA SER A 48 -0.56 -24.47 13.88
C SER A 48 0.59 -25.36 14.31
N MET A 49 0.64 -26.57 13.75
CA MET A 49 1.74 -27.52 13.89
C MET A 49 2.17 -27.99 12.51
N LYS A 50 3.46 -27.84 12.19
CA LYS A 50 4.03 -28.27 10.91
C LYS A 50 4.23 -29.79 10.87
N PHE A 51 4.19 -30.35 9.66
CA PHE A 51 4.54 -31.75 9.44
C PHE A 51 5.36 -31.94 8.16
N THR A 52 6.13 -33.03 8.14
CA THR A 52 6.80 -33.55 6.94
C THR A 52 6.53 -35.05 6.80
N ILE A 53 6.16 -35.48 5.60
CA ILE A 53 5.84 -36.87 5.25
C ILE A 53 6.87 -37.35 4.21
N PRO A 54 7.91 -38.10 4.61
CA PRO A 54 8.85 -38.70 3.66
C PRO A 54 8.22 -39.90 2.94
N ASP A 55 8.84 -40.36 1.85
CA ASP A 55 8.31 -41.44 1.00
C ASP A 55 6.89 -41.10 0.51
N PHE A 56 6.65 -39.86 0.08
CA PHE A 56 5.30 -39.35 -0.18
C PHE A 56 4.63 -40.08 -1.35
N ASP A 57 5.33 -40.22 -2.48
CA ASP A 57 4.81 -40.93 -3.67
C ASP A 57 4.88 -42.46 -3.57
N ARG A 58 5.40 -43.02 -2.48
CA ARG A 58 5.39 -44.47 -2.30
C ARG A 58 3.98 -44.93 -1.90
N PRO A 59 3.43 -45.98 -2.54
CA PRO A 59 2.10 -46.48 -2.20
C PRO A 59 1.98 -46.82 -0.71
N LEU A 60 0.82 -46.56 -0.10
CA LEU A 60 0.59 -46.81 1.33
C LEU A 60 0.82 -48.26 1.77
N ALA A 61 0.60 -49.21 0.87
CA ALA A 61 0.85 -50.63 1.12
C ALA A 61 2.35 -51.02 1.05
N ALA A 62 3.23 -50.10 0.68
CA ALA A 62 4.65 -50.37 0.57
C ALA A 62 5.26 -50.70 1.95
N PRO A 63 6.03 -51.78 2.08
CA PRO A 63 6.69 -52.08 3.33
C PRO A 63 7.78 -51.04 3.63
N GLY A 64 7.93 -50.72 4.93
CA GLY A 64 9.00 -49.84 5.41
C GLY A 64 8.88 -48.40 4.90
N LEU A 65 7.67 -47.83 4.89
CA LEU A 65 7.50 -46.39 4.72
C LEU A 65 8.14 -45.64 5.88
N ALA A 66 8.86 -44.56 5.56
CA ALA A 66 9.36 -43.63 6.55
C ALA A 66 8.21 -43.05 7.40
N ARG A 67 8.50 -42.80 8.68
CA ARG A 67 7.54 -42.20 9.62
C ARG A 67 7.17 -40.78 9.20
N VAL A 68 5.97 -40.36 9.58
CA VAL A 68 5.62 -38.93 9.55
C VAL A 68 6.40 -38.21 10.66
N HIS A 69 6.79 -36.98 10.38
CA HIS A 69 7.43 -36.08 11.32
C HIS A 69 6.44 -34.97 11.69
N LEU A 70 5.78 -35.10 12.85
CA LEU A 70 4.97 -34.02 13.44
C LEU A 70 5.92 -33.11 14.22
N MET A 71 6.11 -31.88 13.76
CA MET A 71 7.19 -31.00 14.20
C MET A 71 6.74 -30.15 15.38
N ASP A 72 7.63 -29.96 16.37
CA ASP A 72 7.41 -28.95 17.41
C ASP A 72 7.54 -27.56 16.77
N SER A 73 6.41 -26.90 16.54
CA SER A 73 6.37 -25.57 15.93
C SER A 73 6.80 -24.45 16.88
N ASN A 74 7.06 -24.75 18.14
CA ASN A 74 7.77 -23.83 19.05
C ASN A 74 9.29 -23.90 18.85
N PHE A 75 9.81 -25.00 18.28
CA PHE A 75 11.22 -25.15 17.92
C PHE A 75 11.48 -24.78 16.46
N TYR A 76 10.60 -25.21 15.54
CA TYR A 76 10.69 -24.94 14.11
C TYR A 76 9.67 -23.88 13.66
N GLY A 77 10.15 -22.77 13.13
CA GLY A 77 9.35 -21.75 12.44
C GLY A 77 9.03 -22.12 10.99
N LEU A 78 9.89 -22.89 10.32
CA LEU A 78 9.75 -23.27 8.90
C LEU A 78 9.99 -24.79 8.70
N HIS A 79 9.57 -25.34 7.55
CA HIS A 79 9.69 -26.78 7.27
C HIS A 79 11.11 -27.21 6.92
N ASP A 80 11.85 -26.37 6.18
CA ASP A 80 13.24 -26.57 5.79
C ASP A 80 14.20 -26.60 6.99
N GLU A 81 13.80 -26.05 8.13
CA GLU A 81 14.60 -26.07 9.35
C GLU A 81 14.79 -27.48 9.92
N TRP A 82 13.78 -28.35 9.82
CA TRP A 82 13.95 -29.75 10.19
C TRP A 82 14.96 -30.45 9.28
N TYR A 83 14.92 -30.16 7.99
CA TYR A 83 15.82 -30.73 6.99
C TYR A 83 17.28 -30.39 7.30
N TYR A 84 17.61 -29.10 7.44
CA TYR A 84 18.99 -28.72 7.69
C TYR A 84 19.42 -28.96 9.15
N TYR A 85 18.51 -28.92 10.14
CA TYR A 85 18.85 -29.25 11.53
C TYR A 85 19.35 -30.69 11.66
N ARG A 86 18.72 -31.66 10.98
CA ARG A 86 19.22 -33.04 10.95
C ARG A 86 20.58 -33.14 10.26
N LEU A 87 20.69 -32.62 9.03
CA LEU A 87 21.90 -32.76 8.23
C LEU A 87 23.12 -32.08 8.86
N LEU A 88 22.94 -30.89 9.44
CA LEU A 88 24.02 -30.16 10.12
C LEU A 88 24.44 -30.81 11.45
N ASN A 89 23.56 -31.58 12.10
CA ASN A 89 23.87 -32.38 13.28
C ASN A 89 24.41 -33.78 12.97
N GLY A 90 24.86 -34.02 11.73
CA GLY A 90 25.42 -35.30 11.32
C GLY A 90 24.38 -36.41 11.15
N GLN A 91 23.09 -36.08 11.09
CA GLN A 91 22.01 -37.06 10.97
C GLN A 91 21.48 -37.13 9.55
N PRO A 92 21.24 -38.33 9.01
CA PRO A 92 20.59 -38.48 7.71
C PRO A 92 19.12 -38.04 7.76
N ILE A 93 18.58 -37.74 6.59
CA ILE A 93 17.15 -37.54 6.36
C ILE A 93 16.53 -38.79 5.72
N PRO A 94 15.30 -39.19 6.09
CA PRO A 94 14.61 -40.32 5.45
C PRO A 94 14.24 -40.02 3.99
N ALA A 95 14.09 -41.05 3.14
CA ALA A 95 13.61 -40.94 1.75
C ALA A 95 14.48 -40.15 0.74
N ALA A 96 15.55 -39.45 1.16
CA ALA A 96 16.49 -38.78 0.27
C ALA A 96 17.95 -39.11 0.62
N VAL A 97 18.81 -39.26 -0.39
CA VAL A 97 20.25 -39.52 -0.21
C VAL A 97 21.01 -38.19 -0.19
N VAL A 98 20.94 -37.48 0.94
CA VAL A 98 21.72 -36.27 1.20
C VAL A 98 22.76 -36.57 2.26
N ALA A 99 24.03 -36.30 1.96
CA ALA A 99 25.12 -36.58 2.88
C ALA A 99 25.09 -35.59 4.07
N PRO A 100 25.02 -36.08 5.33
CA PRO A 100 25.03 -35.20 6.48
C PRO A 100 26.43 -34.63 6.76
N ILE A 101 26.48 -33.45 7.38
CA ILE A 101 27.71 -32.80 7.79
C ILE A 101 28.17 -33.37 9.13
N VAL A 102 29.36 -33.96 9.16
CA VAL A 102 29.93 -34.60 10.36
C VAL A 102 30.82 -33.60 11.11
N GLY A 103 30.72 -33.60 12.44
CA GLY A 103 31.61 -32.84 13.33
C GLY A 103 31.04 -31.51 13.84
N GLN A 104 29.83 -31.14 13.42
CA GLN A 104 29.07 -30.00 13.95
C GLN A 104 27.95 -30.50 14.86
N ARG A 105 27.54 -29.66 15.83
CA ARG A 105 26.40 -29.92 16.72
C ARG A 105 25.71 -28.60 17.08
N PHE A 106 24.40 -28.55 16.91
CA PHE A 106 23.54 -27.42 17.20
C PHE A 106 22.37 -27.88 18.07
N ASN A 107 22.06 -27.13 19.12
CA ASN A 107 20.97 -27.39 20.06
C ASN A 107 19.71 -26.59 19.74
N SER A 108 19.78 -25.62 18.82
CA SER A 108 18.63 -24.81 18.39
C SER A 108 18.81 -24.28 16.97
N ILE A 109 17.69 -23.92 16.34
CA ILE A 109 17.69 -23.23 15.04
C ILE A 109 18.43 -21.90 15.14
N ALA A 110 18.25 -21.13 16.21
CA ALA A 110 18.98 -19.89 16.44
C ALA A 110 20.51 -20.07 16.51
N GLU A 111 21.02 -21.23 16.93
CA GLU A 111 22.45 -21.55 16.84
C GLU A 111 22.90 -21.78 15.39
N ILE A 112 22.08 -22.45 14.58
CA ILE A 112 22.35 -22.66 13.15
C ILE A 112 22.36 -21.33 12.41
N TYR A 113 21.40 -20.44 12.64
CA TYR A 113 21.37 -19.11 12.02
C TYR A 113 22.61 -18.29 12.39
N ARG A 114 23.01 -18.28 13.67
CA ARG A 114 24.25 -17.60 14.11
C ARG A 114 25.49 -18.19 13.46
N TRP A 115 25.55 -19.51 13.31
CA TRP A 115 26.65 -20.19 12.63
C TRP A 115 26.69 -19.88 11.13
N ALA A 116 25.55 -19.90 10.45
CA ALA A 116 25.44 -19.55 9.03
C ALA A 116 25.88 -18.10 8.78
N ARG A 117 25.44 -17.15 9.63
CA ARG A 117 25.85 -15.74 9.59
C ARG A 117 27.34 -15.50 9.90
N SER A 118 28.04 -16.48 10.48
CA SER A 118 29.46 -16.34 10.85
C SER A 118 30.44 -16.64 9.70
N MET A 119 29.95 -17.06 8.54
CA MET A 119 30.75 -17.38 7.35
C MET A 119 30.22 -16.73 6.08
N PRO A 120 31.04 -16.59 5.03
CA PRO A 120 30.58 -16.08 3.74
C PRO A 120 29.43 -16.92 3.18
N ALA A 121 28.40 -16.28 2.60
CA ALA A 121 27.22 -16.97 2.06
C ALA A 121 27.57 -18.03 1.00
N ALA A 122 28.63 -17.82 0.22
CA ALA A 122 29.10 -18.77 -0.79
C ALA A 122 29.68 -20.08 -0.20
N ASP A 123 30.01 -20.08 1.10
CA ASP A 123 30.62 -21.22 1.79
C ASP A 123 29.60 -22.06 2.57
N LEU A 124 28.31 -21.66 2.55
CA LEU A 124 27.25 -22.40 3.23
C LEU A 124 27.08 -23.79 2.60
N PRO A 125 27.12 -24.87 3.40
CA PRO A 125 26.99 -26.23 2.88
C PRO A 125 25.52 -26.56 2.56
N LEU A 126 25.31 -27.75 1.97
CA LEU A 126 23.97 -28.29 1.67
C LEU A 126 23.14 -27.47 0.68
N GLY A 127 23.77 -26.55 -0.06
CA GLY A 127 23.06 -25.62 -0.95
C GLY A 127 22.18 -24.63 -0.19
N LEU A 128 22.48 -24.39 1.08
CA LEU A 128 21.78 -23.40 1.89
C LEU A 128 22.13 -22.00 1.38
N THR A 129 21.10 -21.18 1.20
CA THR A 129 21.28 -19.77 0.83
C THR A 129 20.78 -18.90 1.97
N LEU A 130 21.57 -17.92 2.36
CA LEU A 130 21.12 -16.88 3.29
C LEU A 130 20.59 -15.73 2.45
N ASN A 131 19.27 -15.69 2.29
CA ASN A 131 18.58 -14.63 1.56
C ASN A 131 18.14 -13.58 2.57
N SER A 132 18.81 -12.43 2.54
CA SER A 132 18.71 -11.40 3.58
C SER A 132 19.02 -11.98 4.96
N ASP A 133 17.99 -12.39 5.71
CA ASP A 133 18.11 -12.97 7.05
C ASP A 133 17.56 -14.39 7.19
N ARG A 134 16.94 -14.97 6.15
CA ARG A 134 16.40 -16.34 6.18
C ARG A 134 17.40 -17.33 5.61
N LEU A 135 17.70 -18.38 6.37
CA LEU A 135 18.40 -19.55 5.84
C LEU A 135 17.41 -20.42 5.08
N TYR A 136 17.62 -20.54 3.77
CA TYR A 136 16.72 -21.23 2.86
C TYR A 136 17.39 -22.50 2.32
N ALA A 137 16.65 -23.60 2.29
CA ALA A 137 17.11 -24.85 1.68
C ALA A 137 16.34 -25.15 0.40
N THR A 138 16.77 -24.59 -0.74
CA THR A 138 16.13 -24.81 -2.05
C THR A 138 15.96 -26.29 -2.38
N ALA A 139 17.01 -27.08 -2.11
CA ALA A 139 16.97 -28.51 -2.34
C ALA A 139 15.88 -29.25 -1.54
N PHE A 140 15.45 -28.73 -0.39
CA PHE A 140 14.35 -29.32 0.37
C PHE A 140 13.00 -29.07 -0.31
N TYR A 141 12.74 -27.83 -0.74
CA TYR A 141 11.49 -27.48 -1.43
C TYR A 141 11.39 -28.11 -2.81
N ASP A 142 12.50 -28.30 -3.52
CA ASP A 142 12.51 -29.10 -4.75
C ASP A 142 12.04 -30.53 -4.49
N LEU A 143 12.53 -31.17 -3.41
CA LEU A 143 12.11 -32.53 -3.04
C LEU A 143 10.66 -32.58 -2.51
N ALA A 144 10.17 -31.47 -1.97
CA ALA A 144 8.89 -31.39 -1.27
C ALA A 144 7.75 -30.80 -2.09
N LEU A 145 7.99 -30.04 -3.16
CA LEU A 145 6.96 -29.37 -3.96
C LEU A 145 7.11 -29.61 -5.46
N HIS A 146 8.33 -29.81 -5.98
CA HIS A 146 8.60 -29.80 -7.42
C HIS A 146 9.20 -31.12 -7.97
N GLY A 147 9.38 -32.14 -7.11
CA GLY A 147 9.95 -33.42 -7.51
C GLY A 147 8.96 -34.30 -8.28
N ASP A 148 9.44 -34.98 -9.34
CA ASP A 148 8.72 -36.05 -10.03
C ASP A 148 9.59 -37.33 -10.09
N PRO A 149 9.33 -38.34 -9.24
CA PRO A 149 8.31 -38.38 -8.19
C PRO A 149 8.64 -37.51 -6.95
N ARG A 150 7.61 -37.01 -6.29
CA ARG A 150 7.68 -36.17 -5.07
C ARG A 150 8.17 -37.00 -3.89
N THR A 151 9.23 -36.51 -3.25
CA THR A 151 9.90 -37.26 -2.17
C THR A 151 9.23 -36.99 -0.82
N TYR A 152 8.80 -35.75 -0.58
CA TYR A 152 8.14 -35.34 0.66
C TYR A 152 6.81 -34.64 0.42
N GLY A 153 5.85 -34.87 1.31
CA GLY A 153 4.68 -34.02 1.50
C GLY A 153 4.89 -33.11 2.70
N VAL A 154 4.61 -31.82 2.55
CA VAL A 154 4.78 -30.82 3.63
C VAL A 154 3.51 -30.00 3.79
N GLY A 155 3.24 -29.57 5.02
CA GLY A 155 2.08 -28.75 5.34
C GLY A 155 1.95 -28.50 6.84
N SER A 156 0.82 -27.97 7.26
CA SER A 156 0.52 -27.72 8.67
C SER A 156 -0.84 -28.29 9.05
N ILE A 157 -0.97 -28.77 10.28
CA ILE A 157 -2.26 -28.99 10.93
C ILE A 157 -2.63 -27.70 11.65
N VAL A 158 -3.78 -27.11 11.30
CA VAL A 158 -4.24 -25.86 11.88
C VAL A 158 -5.54 -26.09 12.63
N ARG A 159 -5.57 -25.72 13.90
CA ARG A 159 -6.82 -25.58 14.66
C ARG A 159 -7.40 -24.21 14.35
N PHE A 160 -8.62 -24.20 13.85
CA PHE A 160 -9.41 -23.00 13.63
C PHE A 160 -10.62 -23.05 14.56
N PRO A 161 -10.66 -22.21 15.63
CA PRO A 161 -11.77 -22.22 16.57
C PRO A 161 -13.11 -21.96 15.87
N ASP A 162 -14.14 -22.72 16.23
CA ASP A 162 -15.47 -22.43 15.67
C ASP A 162 -15.96 -21.08 16.22
N PRO A 163 -16.44 -20.18 15.35
CA PRO A 163 -16.95 -18.88 15.75
C PRO A 163 -18.20 -18.95 16.65
N VAL A 164 -18.95 -20.05 16.62
CA VAL A 164 -20.11 -20.31 17.47
C VAL A 164 -19.67 -21.02 18.74
N ALA A 165 -19.79 -20.32 19.87
CA ALA A 165 -19.37 -20.86 21.16
C ALA A 165 -20.07 -22.19 21.50
N GLY A 166 -19.30 -23.26 21.59
CA GLY A 166 -19.77 -24.61 21.92
C GLY A 166 -19.86 -25.57 20.73
N GLU A 167 -19.71 -25.06 19.50
CA GLU A 167 -19.50 -25.90 18.31
C GLU A 167 -18.04 -26.39 18.25
N PRO A 168 -17.79 -27.54 17.58
CA PRO A 168 -16.46 -28.12 17.52
C PRO A 168 -15.54 -27.35 16.58
N ASP A 169 -14.30 -27.11 17.01
CA ASP A 169 -13.27 -26.49 16.17
C ASP A 169 -13.00 -27.26 14.87
N HIS A 170 -12.61 -26.51 13.85
CA HIS A 170 -12.12 -27.05 12.58
C HIS A 170 -10.65 -27.44 12.68
N TRP A 171 -10.30 -28.57 12.07
CA TRP A 171 -8.93 -29.07 11.98
C TRP A 171 -8.53 -29.14 10.51
N LEU A 172 -7.64 -28.25 10.09
CA LEU A 172 -7.30 -28.05 8.69
C LEU A 172 -5.92 -28.63 8.37
N ILE A 173 -5.78 -29.25 7.21
CA ILE A 173 -4.53 -29.44 6.49
C ILE A 173 -4.32 -28.17 5.68
N GLU A 174 -3.32 -27.39 6.05
CA GLU A 174 -2.90 -26.20 5.33
C GLU A 174 -1.61 -26.52 4.54
N LEU A 175 -1.72 -26.59 3.21
CA LEU A 175 -0.58 -26.86 2.33
C LEU A 175 0.11 -25.55 1.91
N GLU A 176 1.33 -25.63 1.38
CA GLU A 176 2.05 -24.47 0.86
C GLU A 176 1.25 -23.84 -0.30
N TYR A 177 1.28 -22.50 -0.43
CA TYR A 177 0.48 -21.79 -1.43
C TYR A 177 0.83 -22.22 -2.87
N SER A 178 2.12 -22.46 -3.11
CA SER A 178 2.69 -22.91 -4.38
C SER A 178 2.71 -24.44 -4.55
N ASP A 179 2.04 -25.20 -3.69
CA ASP A 179 2.01 -26.66 -3.77
C ASP A 179 1.12 -27.13 -4.94
N GLU A 180 1.74 -27.73 -5.96
CA GLU A 180 1.09 -28.31 -7.14
C GLU A 180 0.54 -29.71 -6.82
N VAL A 181 -0.59 -29.74 -6.11
CA VAL A 181 -1.24 -31.00 -5.71
C VAL A 181 -2.00 -31.69 -6.84
N THR A 182 -2.16 -33.00 -6.73
CA THR A 182 -3.12 -33.83 -7.48
C THR A 182 -4.17 -34.43 -6.53
N PRO A 183 -5.32 -34.93 -7.02
CA PRO A 183 -6.30 -35.63 -6.18
C PRO A 183 -5.69 -36.77 -5.35
N GLU A 184 -4.76 -37.54 -5.93
CA GLU A 184 -4.07 -38.65 -5.26
C GLU A 184 -3.13 -38.14 -4.16
N SER A 185 -2.45 -37.01 -4.39
CA SER A 185 -1.59 -36.41 -3.37
C SER A 185 -2.39 -35.88 -2.17
N VAL A 186 -3.54 -35.25 -2.41
CA VAL A 186 -4.45 -34.78 -1.34
C VAL A 186 -4.93 -35.96 -0.50
N ALA A 187 -5.37 -37.05 -1.16
CA ALA A 187 -5.76 -38.28 -0.47
C ALA A 187 -4.59 -38.86 0.36
N THR A 188 -3.37 -38.84 -0.20
CA THR A 188 -2.17 -39.31 0.49
C THR A 188 -1.90 -38.52 1.77
N PHE A 189 -2.09 -37.19 1.78
CA PHE A 189 -1.96 -36.40 3.01
C PHE A 189 -2.93 -36.88 4.10
N PHE A 190 -4.22 -37.02 3.79
CA PHE A 190 -5.21 -37.52 4.75
C PHE A 190 -4.83 -38.91 5.29
N GLU A 191 -4.47 -39.83 4.40
CA GLU A 191 -4.20 -41.21 4.75
C GLU A 191 -2.91 -41.39 5.57
N ARG A 192 -1.90 -40.55 5.32
CA ARG A 192 -0.64 -40.54 6.08
C ARG A 192 -0.78 -39.84 7.43
N LEU A 193 -1.64 -38.83 7.54
CA LEU A 193 -1.84 -38.05 8.78
C LEU A 193 -2.84 -38.68 9.75
N ALA A 194 -3.91 -39.30 9.24
CA ALA A 194 -4.95 -39.90 10.07
C ALA A 194 -4.45 -40.87 11.17
N PRO A 195 -3.49 -41.79 10.92
CA PRO A 195 -3.02 -42.75 11.94
C PRO A 195 -1.99 -42.19 12.93
N VAL A 196 -1.52 -40.95 12.74
CA VAL A 196 -0.54 -40.29 13.61
C VAL A 196 -1.14 -39.15 14.44
N LEU A 197 -2.39 -38.80 14.17
CA LEU A 197 -3.18 -37.80 14.91
C LEU A 197 -4.22 -38.47 15.82
N PRO A 198 -4.72 -37.77 16.86
CA PRO A 198 -5.78 -38.28 17.72
C PRO A 198 -7.08 -38.48 16.91
N ALA A 199 -7.88 -39.48 17.26
CA ALA A 199 -9.11 -39.80 16.53
C ALA A 199 -10.10 -38.61 16.44
N GLU A 200 -10.13 -37.77 17.47
CA GLU A 200 -10.94 -36.54 17.50
C GLU A 200 -10.53 -35.54 16.41
N VAL A 201 -9.24 -35.45 16.11
CA VAL A 201 -8.68 -34.57 15.07
C VAL A 201 -8.80 -35.24 13.70
N SER A 202 -8.31 -36.47 13.56
CA SER A 202 -8.26 -37.14 12.26
C SER A 202 -9.64 -37.45 11.66
N SER A 203 -10.66 -37.66 12.49
CA SER A 203 -12.04 -37.86 12.01
C SER A 203 -12.66 -36.59 11.44
N ARG A 204 -12.18 -35.40 11.83
CA ARG A 204 -12.64 -34.06 11.42
C ARG A 204 -11.60 -33.28 10.64
N LEU A 205 -10.55 -33.95 10.19
CA LEU A 205 -9.51 -33.29 9.42
C LEU A 205 -10.10 -32.90 8.07
N GLU A 206 -9.90 -31.64 7.69
CA GLU A 206 -10.37 -31.01 6.46
C GLU A 206 -9.18 -30.46 5.69
N TRP A 207 -9.27 -30.32 4.36
CA TRP A 207 -8.24 -29.65 3.56
C TRP A 207 -8.75 -28.25 3.19
N VAL A 208 -7.98 -27.22 3.55
CA VAL A 208 -8.31 -25.84 3.18
C VAL A 208 -7.62 -25.45 1.87
N VAL A 209 -8.41 -25.01 0.90
CA VAL A 209 -7.92 -24.56 -0.41
C VAL A 209 -7.35 -23.14 -0.30
N ARG A 210 -6.14 -22.93 -0.83
CA ARG A 210 -5.41 -21.66 -0.69
C ARG A 210 -5.03 -20.98 -1.99
N SER A 211 -4.97 -21.70 -3.11
CA SER A 211 -4.52 -21.17 -4.41
C SER A 211 -5.41 -21.62 -5.57
N ALA A 212 -5.31 -20.94 -6.71
CA ALA A 212 -6.08 -21.25 -7.91
C ALA A 212 -5.79 -22.66 -8.48
N GLN A 213 -4.56 -23.14 -8.30
CA GLN A 213 -4.15 -24.50 -8.71
C GLN A 213 -4.82 -25.55 -7.81
N GLN A 214 -4.80 -25.33 -6.50
CA GLN A 214 -5.49 -26.18 -5.52
C GLN A 214 -7.02 -26.18 -5.74
N GLU A 215 -7.59 -25.02 -6.07
CA GLU A 215 -9.01 -24.89 -6.43
C GLU A 215 -9.40 -25.79 -7.60
N ALA A 216 -8.59 -25.84 -8.66
CA ALA A 216 -8.87 -26.70 -9.81
C ALA A 216 -8.94 -28.19 -9.41
N VAL A 217 -8.05 -28.61 -8.50
CA VAL A 217 -8.01 -29.99 -7.96
C VAL A 217 -9.20 -30.24 -7.04
N ALA A 218 -9.55 -29.29 -6.18
CA ALA A 218 -10.72 -29.35 -5.32
C ALA A 218 -12.02 -29.51 -6.12
N GLN A 219 -12.19 -28.72 -7.18
CA GLN A 219 -13.33 -28.81 -8.10
C GLN A 219 -13.37 -30.16 -8.80
N GLN A 220 -12.23 -30.67 -9.25
CA GLN A 220 -12.13 -32.01 -9.84
C GLN A 220 -12.57 -33.10 -8.84
N MET A 221 -12.05 -33.05 -7.61
CA MET A 221 -12.39 -34.00 -6.56
C MET A 221 -13.88 -33.96 -6.21
N ALA A 222 -14.45 -32.76 -6.06
CA ALA A 222 -15.87 -32.56 -5.81
C ALA A 222 -16.75 -33.07 -6.96
N ALA A 223 -16.43 -32.72 -8.21
CA ALA A 223 -17.22 -33.10 -9.37
C ALA A 223 -17.21 -34.60 -9.66
N ALA A 224 -16.09 -35.28 -9.37
CA ALA A 224 -15.94 -36.71 -9.58
C ALA A 224 -16.14 -37.55 -8.30
N GLU A 225 -16.59 -36.94 -7.20
CA GLU A 225 -16.79 -37.58 -5.89
C GLU A 225 -15.58 -38.42 -5.45
N LEU A 226 -14.36 -37.90 -5.66
CA LEU A 226 -13.11 -38.58 -5.33
C LEU A 226 -12.93 -38.70 -3.81
N PRO A 227 -12.02 -39.57 -3.31
CA PRO A 227 -11.76 -39.69 -1.88
C PRO A 227 -11.50 -38.33 -1.22
N TYR A 228 -12.12 -38.10 -0.05
CA TYR A 228 -12.02 -36.86 0.74
C TYR A 228 -12.64 -35.60 0.10
N HIS A 229 -13.41 -35.72 -0.99
CA HIS A 229 -14.12 -34.57 -1.59
C HIS A 229 -15.10 -33.88 -0.62
N ASP A 230 -15.62 -34.63 0.36
CA ASP A 230 -16.53 -34.17 1.41
C ASP A 230 -15.82 -33.42 2.55
N ARG A 231 -14.49 -33.34 2.51
CA ARG A 231 -13.64 -32.70 3.53
C ARG A 231 -12.84 -31.52 2.98
N ILE A 232 -13.27 -30.98 1.84
CA ILE A 232 -12.67 -29.80 1.22
C ILE A 232 -13.41 -28.57 1.71
N VAL A 233 -12.68 -27.62 2.28
CA VAL A 233 -13.22 -26.37 2.80
C VAL A 233 -12.46 -25.17 2.25
N TYR A 234 -13.09 -24.02 2.32
CA TYR A 234 -12.50 -22.74 1.99
C TYR A 234 -12.51 -21.85 3.24
N PHE A 235 -11.60 -20.87 3.34
CA PHE A 235 -11.62 -19.94 4.48
C PHE A 235 -12.97 -19.23 4.66
N ARG A 236 -13.71 -18.99 3.57
CA ARG A 236 -15.07 -18.44 3.60
C ARG A 236 -16.09 -19.33 4.32
N ASP A 237 -15.88 -20.64 4.36
CA ASP A 237 -16.78 -21.59 5.02
C ASP A 237 -16.52 -21.64 6.54
N LEU A 238 -15.35 -21.17 6.96
CA LEU A 238 -14.90 -21.17 8.36
C LEU A 238 -15.30 -19.91 9.12
N VAL A 239 -15.85 -18.91 8.42
CA VAL A 239 -16.26 -17.62 8.99
C VAL A 239 -17.79 -17.49 8.90
N PRO A 240 -18.49 -17.09 9.98
CA PRO A 240 -19.96 -16.99 9.94
C PRO A 240 -20.40 -16.04 8.84
N ALA A 241 -21.44 -16.42 8.09
CA ALA A 241 -22.08 -15.54 7.13
C ALA A 241 -22.50 -14.21 7.80
N GLY A 242 -22.21 -13.10 7.13
CA GLY A 242 -22.42 -11.76 7.66
C GLY A 242 -21.26 -11.20 8.49
N THR A 243 -20.19 -11.96 8.75
CA THR A 243 -18.99 -11.41 9.40
C THR A 243 -18.33 -10.38 8.48
N VAL A 244 -18.10 -9.18 9.01
CA VAL A 244 -17.51 -8.05 8.28
C VAL A 244 -16.08 -7.82 8.75
N ALA A 245 -15.20 -7.53 7.80
CA ALA A 245 -13.90 -6.93 8.06
C ALA A 245 -13.70 -5.75 7.11
N VAL A 246 -13.32 -4.59 7.66
CA VAL A 246 -13.09 -3.36 6.90
C VAL A 246 -11.59 -3.14 6.74
N TYR A 247 -11.17 -2.87 5.51
CA TYR A 247 -9.77 -2.63 5.16
C TYR A 247 -9.49 -1.18 4.77
N SER A 248 -10.50 -0.48 4.24
CA SER A 248 -10.50 0.95 3.97
C SER A 248 -11.88 1.50 4.35
N GLU A 249 -11.92 2.41 5.33
CA GLU A 249 -13.15 3.08 5.75
C GLU A 249 -13.55 4.18 4.76
N GLY A 250 -14.84 4.52 4.71
CA GLY A 250 -15.34 5.58 3.86
C GLY A 250 -16.83 5.46 3.55
N VAL A 251 -17.36 6.51 2.92
CA VAL A 251 -18.70 6.56 2.32
C VAL A 251 -18.55 6.78 0.83
N ALA A 252 -19.27 6.02 0.02
CA ALA A 252 -19.33 6.23 -1.42
C ALA A 252 -20.70 5.87 -1.97
N ALA A 253 -21.03 6.37 -3.16
CA ALA A 253 -22.13 5.85 -3.95
C ALA A 253 -21.67 5.46 -5.36
N GLY A 254 -22.42 4.54 -5.97
CA GLY A 254 -22.11 4.02 -7.29
C GLY A 254 -23.16 3.05 -7.79
N ARG A 255 -22.91 2.44 -8.95
CA ARG A 255 -23.76 1.37 -9.48
C ARG A 255 -23.21 0.02 -9.09
N LEU A 256 -24.06 -0.85 -8.60
CA LEU A 256 -23.65 -2.22 -8.28
C LEU A 256 -23.15 -2.93 -9.55
N LEU A 257 -21.91 -3.42 -9.49
CA LEU A 257 -21.28 -4.27 -10.49
C LEU A 257 -20.94 -5.61 -9.83
N TYR A 258 -21.68 -6.63 -10.21
CA TYR A 258 -21.48 -7.97 -9.70
C TYR A 258 -20.48 -8.72 -10.60
N VAL A 259 -19.34 -9.09 -10.05
CA VAL A 259 -18.24 -9.76 -10.76
C VAL A 259 -18.19 -11.23 -10.35
N GLY A 260 -18.18 -12.14 -11.34
CA GLY A 260 -18.19 -13.59 -11.11
C GLY A 260 -19.14 -14.34 -12.04
N GLU A 261 -19.50 -15.58 -11.70
CA GLU A 261 -20.31 -16.45 -12.55
C GLU A 261 -21.70 -15.85 -12.86
N GLY A 262 -22.01 -15.68 -14.15
CA GLY A 262 -23.23 -15.03 -14.62
C GLY A 262 -23.30 -13.51 -14.38
N GLY A 263 -22.18 -12.90 -13.96
CA GLY A 263 -22.01 -11.46 -13.78
C GLY A 263 -21.11 -10.82 -14.85
N ALA A 264 -20.56 -9.65 -14.52
CA ALA A 264 -19.58 -8.94 -15.34
C ALA A 264 -18.16 -9.46 -15.08
N GLN A 265 -17.24 -9.16 -16.00
CA GLN A 265 -15.81 -9.34 -15.74
C GLN A 265 -15.24 -8.14 -14.97
N LEU A 266 -14.19 -8.36 -14.18
CA LEU A 266 -13.55 -7.31 -13.39
C LEU A 266 -13.08 -6.12 -14.25
N GLY A 267 -12.53 -6.40 -15.44
CA GLY A 267 -12.07 -5.37 -16.38
C GLY A 267 -13.17 -4.49 -16.99
N GLU A 268 -14.45 -4.81 -16.78
CA GLU A 268 -15.57 -3.98 -17.21
C GLU A 268 -15.92 -2.86 -16.21
N ALA A 269 -15.28 -2.87 -15.03
CA ALA A 269 -15.50 -1.89 -13.99
C ALA A 269 -15.18 -0.46 -14.44
N LYS A 270 -15.92 0.49 -13.87
CA LYS A 270 -15.80 1.92 -14.14
C LYS A 270 -15.72 2.66 -12.82
N ALA A 271 -15.15 3.86 -12.84
CA ALA A 271 -14.95 4.69 -11.64
C ALA A 271 -16.21 4.93 -10.78
N GLY A 272 -17.42 4.87 -11.36
CA GLY A 272 -18.69 5.02 -10.64
C GLY A 272 -19.38 3.69 -10.26
N ASP A 273 -18.67 2.56 -10.31
CA ASP A 273 -19.21 1.24 -10.03
C ASP A 273 -18.75 0.73 -8.66
N ILE A 274 -19.67 0.14 -7.90
CA ILE A 274 -19.40 -0.59 -6.65
C ILE A 274 -19.18 -2.05 -7.03
N ILE A 275 -17.96 -2.54 -6.86
CA ILE A 275 -17.59 -3.90 -7.23
C ILE A 275 -17.98 -4.84 -6.09
N VAL A 276 -18.80 -5.84 -6.42
CA VAL A 276 -19.12 -6.95 -5.53
C VAL A 276 -18.59 -8.22 -6.16
N THR A 277 -17.58 -8.83 -5.55
CA THR A 277 -16.88 -10.00 -6.06
C THR A 277 -16.73 -11.05 -4.95
N GLU A 278 -16.51 -12.30 -5.34
CA GLU A 278 -16.32 -13.37 -4.37
C GLU A 278 -14.94 -13.28 -3.71
N ARG A 279 -13.88 -13.13 -4.52
CA ARG A 279 -12.49 -13.15 -4.10
C ARG A 279 -11.85 -11.78 -4.21
N VAL A 280 -10.76 -11.57 -3.47
CA VAL A 280 -9.90 -10.40 -3.63
C VAL A 280 -9.31 -10.43 -5.04
N PRO A 281 -9.47 -9.37 -5.84
CA PRO A 281 -8.84 -9.31 -7.15
C PRO A 281 -7.34 -9.07 -7.03
N ASP A 282 -6.54 -9.52 -8.00
CA ASP A 282 -5.08 -9.27 -8.02
C ASP A 282 -4.73 -7.80 -8.23
N TRP A 283 -5.65 -7.02 -8.83
CA TRP A 283 -5.53 -5.59 -9.04
C TRP A 283 -6.88 -4.88 -8.84
N LEU A 284 -6.83 -3.59 -8.50
CA LEU A 284 -8.02 -2.79 -8.24
C LEU A 284 -8.35 -1.89 -9.45
N PRO A 285 -9.40 -2.18 -10.24
CA PRO A 285 -9.87 -1.27 -11.29
C PRO A 285 -10.43 0.04 -10.74
N PRO A 286 -10.65 1.05 -11.61
CA PRO A 286 -11.43 2.23 -11.24
C PRO A 286 -12.79 1.80 -10.71
N ALA A 287 -13.10 2.16 -9.47
CA ALA A 287 -14.32 1.77 -8.76
C ALA A 287 -14.67 2.80 -7.68
N SER A 288 -15.95 2.87 -7.30
CA SER A 288 -16.41 3.65 -6.14
C SER A 288 -16.19 2.92 -4.83
N ALA A 289 -16.21 1.58 -4.82
CA ALA A 289 -16.00 0.72 -3.66
C ALA A 289 -15.67 -0.71 -4.09
N LEU A 290 -14.97 -1.46 -3.24
CA LEU A 290 -14.70 -2.89 -3.40
C LEU A 290 -15.28 -3.68 -2.22
N ILE A 291 -16.14 -4.65 -2.52
CA ILE A 291 -16.77 -5.53 -1.55
C ILE A 291 -16.52 -6.99 -1.92
N THR A 292 -15.86 -7.74 -1.03
CA THR A 292 -15.50 -9.15 -1.25
C THR A 292 -16.31 -10.09 -0.34
N SER A 293 -16.56 -11.33 -0.77
CA SER A 293 -17.03 -12.38 0.16
C SER A 293 -15.88 -12.89 1.03
N GLU A 294 -14.72 -13.10 0.43
CA GLU A 294 -13.55 -13.61 1.12
C GLU A 294 -12.86 -12.52 1.94
N PRO A 295 -12.44 -12.83 3.19
CA PRO A 295 -11.54 -11.97 3.95
C PRO A 295 -10.25 -11.69 3.19
N GLN A 296 -9.74 -10.48 3.34
CA GLN A 296 -8.51 -10.00 2.73
C GLN A 296 -7.40 -10.03 3.80
N THR A 297 -6.15 -10.24 3.40
CA THR A 297 -5.05 -9.99 4.33
C THR A 297 -4.93 -8.47 4.54
N PRO A 298 -4.78 -7.96 5.77
CA PRO A 298 -4.75 -6.51 6.03
C PRO A 298 -3.71 -5.76 5.19
N LEU A 299 -2.64 -6.44 4.77
CA LEU A 299 -1.53 -5.90 3.98
C LEU A 299 -1.60 -6.24 2.49
N ALA A 300 -2.74 -6.74 1.97
CA ALA A 300 -2.91 -6.95 0.54
C ALA A 300 -2.72 -5.64 -0.24
N HIS A 301 -2.05 -5.69 -1.41
CA HIS A 301 -1.80 -4.53 -2.26
C HIS A 301 -3.08 -3.73 -2.59
N VAL A 302 -4.19 -4.44 -2.78
CA VAL A 302 -5.53 -3.85 -3.00
C VAL A 302 -5.98 -2.97 -1.82
N ASN A 303 -5.62 -3.29 -0.57
CA ASN A 303 -5.96 -2.48 0.60
C ASN A 303 -5.23 -1.15 0.61
N LEU A 304 -3.93 -1.17 0.30
CA LEU A 304 -3.12 0.04 0.20
C LEU A 304 -3.63 0.94 -0.92
N LEU A 305 -3.91 0.37 -2.09
CA LEU A 305 -4.51 1.10 -3.21
C LEU A 305 -5.89 1.67 -2.87
N ALA A 306 -6.73 0.90 -2.17
CA ALA A 306 -8.06 1.35 -1.78
C ALA A 306 -8.00 2.56 -0.83
N ARG A 307 -7.10 2.52 0.15
CA ARG A 307 -6.84 3.64 1.08
C ARG A 307 -6.30 4.86 0.35
N ASN A 308 -5.31 4.67 -0.53
CA ASN A 308 -4.72 5.75 -1.33
C ASN A 308 -5.75 6.44 -2.23
N ARG A 309 -6.69 5.67 -2.79
CA ARG A 309 -7.79 6.17 -3.63
C ARG A 309 -9.02 6.63 -2.83
N SER A 310 -8.98 6.51 -1.50
CA SER A 310 -10.11 6.82 -0.61
C SER A 310 -11.41 6.10 -1.01
N ILE A 311 -11.30 4.84 -1.47
CA ILE A 311 -12.48 4.02 -1.77
C ILE A 311 -12.78 3.10 -0.58
N PRO A 312 -14.06 2.93 -0.20
CA PRO A 312 -14.48 1.92 0.76
C PRO A 312 -14.06 0.52 0.31
N ASN A 313 -13.41 -0.23 1.20
CA ASN A 313 -13.02 -1.63 0.97
C ASN A 313 -13.34 -2.48 2.20
N ALA A 314 -14.19 -3.48 2.02
CA ALA A 314 -14.56 -4.42 3.07
C ALA A 314 -14.85 -5.81 2.52
N SER A 315 -14.72 -6.81 3.37
CA SER A 315 -15.22 -8.16 3.12
C SER A 315 -16.44 -8.42 4.00
N GLN A 316 -17.45 -9.08 3.46
CA GLN A 316 -18.53 -9.67 4.25
C GLN A 316 -18.79 -11.11 3.80
N ALA A 317 -18.63 -12.06 4.72
CA ALA A 317 -18.84 -13.48 4.43
C ALA A 317 -20.25 -13.71 3.84
N GLY A 318 -20.31 -14.35 2.66
CA GLY A 318 -21.56 -14.67 1.97
C GLY A 318 -22.22 -13.52 1.20
N ILE A 319 -21.64 -12.31 1.17
CA ILE A 319 -22.27 -11.15 0.51
C ILE A 319 -22.50 -11.33 -0.99
N HIS A 320 -21.61 -12.05 -1.66
CA HIS A 320 -21.77 -12.36 -3.08
C HIS A 320 -22.97 -13.29 -3.34
N ALA A 321 -23.38 -14.09 -2.37
CA ALA A 321 -24.56 -14.94 -2.48
C ALA A 321 -25.88 -14.24 -2.08
N ASP A 322 -25.83 -12.99 -1.60
CA ASP A 322 -27.01 -12.29 -1.10
C ASP A 322 -28.07 -12.07 -2.21
N PRO A 323 -29.31 -12.58 -2.05
CA PRO A 323 -30.32 -12.52 -3.10
C PRO A 323 -30.80 -11.10 -3.39
N GLY A 324 -30.86 -10.23 -2.39
CA GLY A 324 -31.29 -8.83 -2.54
C GLY A 324 -30.27 -8.03 -3.34
N LEU A 325 -28.99 -8.16 -2.97
CA LEU A 325 -27.87 -7.52 -3.65
C LEU A 325 -27.70 -8.04 -5.08
N ARG A 326 -27.82 -9.36 -5.30
CA ARG A 326 -27.81 -9.95 -6.65
C ARG A 326 -28.96 -9.42 -7.51
N GLN A 327 -30.16 -9.26 -6.96
CA GLN A 327 -31.29 -8.69 -7.70
C GLN A 327 -31.05 -7.23 -8.07
N ALA A 328 -30.54 -6.43 -7.13
CA ALA A 328 -30.22 -5.02 -7.37
C ALA A 328 -29.09 -4.84 -8.41
N ALA A 329 -28.06 -5.69 -8.35
CA ALA A 329 -26.95 -5.65 -9.29
C ALA A 329 -27.34 -6.02 -10.74
N ARG A 330 -28.34 -6.91 -10.93
CA ARG A 330 -28.86 -7.26 -12.28
C ARG A 330 -29.40 -6.05 -13.03
N VAL A 331 -29.94 -5.06 -12.32
CA VAL A 331 -30.46 -3.82 -12.91
C VAL A 331 -29.47 -2.66 -12.77
N ARG A 332 -28.23 -2.92 -12.34
CA ARG A 332 -27.18 -1.91 -12.09
C ARG A 332 -27.69 -0.78 -11.19
N ALA A 333 -28.44 -1.15 -10.14
CA ALA A 333 -29.03 -0.18 -9.22
C ALA A 333 -27.95 0.71 -8.58
N HIS A 334 -28.31 1.95 -8.27
CA HIS A 334 -27.45 2.85 -7.52
C HIS A 334 -27.54 2.50 -6.03
N ALA A 335 -26.40 2.49 -5.36
CA ALA A 335 -26.30 2.19 -3.95
C ALA A 335 -25.29 3.10 -3.26
N ILE A 336 -25.49 3.27 -1.95
CA ILE A 336 -24.52 3.81 -0.99
C ILE A 336 -23.78 2.61 -0.38
N VAL A 337 -22.48 2.78 -0.16
CA VAL A 337 -21.64 1.90 0.66
C VAL A 337 -21.05 2.72 1.79
N ILE A 338 -21.23 2.26 3.02
CA ILE A 338 -20.56 2.81 4.22
C ILE A 338 -19.74 1.71 4.85
N THR A 339 -18.47 1.98 5.08
CA THR A 339 -17.55 1.09 5.81
C THR A 339 -16.96 1.86 6.98
N ARG A 340 -17.13 1.32 8.19
CA ARG A 340 -16.69 1.99 9.43
C ARG A 340 -16.43 0.98 10.54
N GLY A 341 -15.25 1.01 11.15
CA GLY A 341 -14.85 0.06 12.17
C GLY A 341 -14.98 -1.38 11.68
N SER A 342 -15.92 -2.12 12.26
CA SER A 342 -16.23 -3.51 11.86
C SER A 342 -17.60 -3.62 11.16
N THR A 343 -18.08 -2.54 10.53
CA THR A 343 -19.43 -2.49 9.93
C THR A 343 -19.36 -2.16 8.45
N LEU A 344 -20.28 -2.79 7.70
CA LEU A 344 -20.53 -2.55 6.28
C LEU A 344 -22.03 -2.32 6.12
N GLN A 345 -22.42 -1.20 5.52
CA GLN A 345 -23.81 -0.92 5.15
C GLN A 345 -23.93 -0.68 3.66
N ILE A 346 -24.97 -1.25 3.05
CA ILE A 346 -25.30 -1.04 1.65
C ILE A 346 -26.78 -0.69 1.55
N ALA A 347 -27.07 0.49 1.01
CA ALA A 347 -28.44 0.99 0.83
C ALA A 347 -28.70 1.44 -0.61
N LEU A 348 -29.85 1.08 -1.19
CA LEU A 348 -30.24 1.55 -2.51
C LEU A 348 -30.70 3.00 -2.48
N ILE A 349 -30.31 3.74 -3.50
CA ILE A 349 -30.73 5.12 -3.75
C ILE A 349 -31.31 5.27 -5.15
N SER A 350 -32.12 6.31 -5.33
CA SER A 350 -32.65 6.68 -6.63
C SER A 350 -31.53 7.21 -7.55
N ARG A 351 -31.80 7.20 -8.85
CA ARG A 351 -30.90 7.79 -9.84
C ARG A 351 -30.72 9.30 -9.58
N GLU A 352 -31.78 9.98 -9.19
CA GLU A 352 -31.78 11.41 -8.89
C GLU A 352 -30.93 11.72 -7.65
N GLN A 353 -31.01 10.90 -6.60
CA GLN A 353 -30.14 11.01 -5.42
C GLN A 353 -28.66 10.81 -5.80
N TYR A 354 -28.36 9.80 -6.61
CA TYR A 354 -27.00 9.58 -7.10
C TYR A 354 -26.50 10.73 -7.98
N GLU A 355 -27.30 11.22 -8.92
CA GLU A 355 -26.95 12.36 -9.78
C GLU A 355 -26.73 13.64 -8.97
N ALA A 356 -27.51 13.86 -7.90
CA ALA A 356 -27.31 14.98 -6.98
C ALA A 356 -25.99 14.87 -6.21
N TRP A 357 -25.65 13.68 -5.69
CA TRP A 357 -24.37 13.42 -5.02
C TRP A 357 -23.18 13.61 -5.98
N VAL A 358 -23.26 13.07 -7.20
CA VAL A 358 -22.23 13.26 -8.24
C VAL A 358 -22.06 14.74 -8.59
N ALA A 359 -23.16 15.48 -8.73
CA ALA A 359 -23.11 16.90 -9.07
C ALA A 359 -22.42 17.75 -7.99
N GLN A 360 -22.49 17.33 -6.72
CA GLN A 360 -21.83 18.02 -5.62
C GLN A 360 -20.36 17.65 -5.45
N GLN A 361 -19.97 16.47 -5.93
CA GLN A 361 -18.57 16.04 -5.93
C GLN A 361 -17.75 16.64 -7.06
N GLN A 362 -18.37 17.10 -8.15
CA GLN A 362 -17.61 17.67 -9.27
C GLN A 362 -16.85 18.90 -8.80
N PRO A 363 -15.52 18.81 -8.62
CA PRO A 363 -14.75 19.95 -8.14
C PRO A 363 -14.84 21.03 -9.21
N ALA A 364 -14.93 22.30 -8.79
CA ALA A 364 -14.80 23.40 -9.73
C ALA A 364 -13.51 23.20 -10.57
N PRO A 365 -13.56 23.39 -11.90
CA PRO A 365 -12.36 23.29 -12.72
C PRO A 365 -11.23 24.16 -12.16
N VAL A 366 -10.04 23.57 -12.00
CA VAL A 366 -8.86 24.27 -11.49
C VAL A 366 -7.83 24.36 -12.59
N ALA A 367 -7.25 25.55 -12.73
CA ALA A 367 -6.04 25.77 -13.50
C ALA A 367 -4.95 26.24 -12.55
N VAL A 368 -3.73 25.73 -12.73
CA VAL A 368 -2.55 26.32 -12.10
C VAL A 368 -2.38 27.75 -12.64
N PRO A 369 -2.17 28.76 -11.79
CA PRO A 369 -1.92 30.12 -12.25
C PRO A 369 -0.74 30.17 -13.24
N PRO A 370 -0.87 30.89 -14.37
CA PRO A 370 0.24 31.08 -15.29
C PRO A 370 1.45 31.66 -14.57
N THR A 371 2.59 31.00 -14.69
CA THR A 371 3.86 31.44 -14.10
C THR A 371 4.74 32.05 -15.19
N ASP A 372 5.24 33.26 -14.97
CA ASP A 372 6.17 33.88 -15.91
C ASP A 372 7.52 33.17 -15.87
N ILE A 373 7.90 32.55 -16.98
CA ILE A 373 9.18 31.86 -17.13
C ILE A 373 10.31 32.77 -17.63
N THR A 374 10.00 34.04 -17.94
CA THR A 374 10.96 35.00 -18.47
C THR A 374 12.03 35.30 -17.43
N GLY A 375 13.29 34.97 -17.73
CA GLY A 375 14.40 35.17 -16.78
C GLY A 375 14.45 34.17 -15.62
N MET A 376 13.52 33.21 -15.56
CA MET A 376 13.56 32.12 -14.57
C MET A 376 14.84 31.28 -14.77
N PRO A 377 15.59 30.93 -13.72
CA PRO A 377 16.75 30.06 -13.84
C PRO A 377 16.33 28.65 -14.31
N PHE A 378 17.21 27.92 -14.99
CA PHE A 378 16.92 26.52 -15.35
C PHE A 378 17.02 25.59 -14.14
N VAL A 379 17.97 25.86 -13.24
CA VAL A 379 18.28 25.06 -12.06
C VAL A 379 18.44 25.99 -10.86
N VAL A 380 17.94 25.57 -9.70
CA VAL A 380 18.00 26.26 -8.42
C VAL A 380 18.65 25.33 -7.40
N ASN A 381 19.66 25.82 -6.68
CA ASN A 381 20.18 25.11 -5.52
C ASN A 381 19.26 25.36 -4.32
N LEU A 382 18.67 24.29 -3.78
CA LEU A 382 17.64 24.42 -2.75
C LEU A 382 18.21 24.83 -1.39
N GLU A 383 19.44 24.44 -1.06
CA GLU A 383 20.13 24.87 0.16
C GLU A 383 20.42 26.37 0.12
N ALA A 384 20.97 26.87 -0.98
CA ALA A 384 21.22 28.29 -1.19
C ALA A 384 19.91 29.08 -1.16
N LEU A 385 18.84 28.57 -1.79
CA LEU A 385 17.53 29.20 -1.75
C LEU A 385 16.99 29.31 -0.33
N VAL A 386 17.07 28.25 0.48
CA VAL A 386 16.65 28.30 1.88
C VAL A 386 17.50 29.27 2.70
N ALA A 387 18.81 29.31 2.47
CA ALA A 387 19.70 30.26 3.14
C ALA A 387 19.35 31.73 2.81
N ASP A 388 18.94 32.00 1.57
CA ASP A 388 18.53 33.34 1.13
C ASP A 388 17.14 33.74 1.68
N LEU A 389 16.17 32.81 1.68
CA LEU A 389 14.81 33.06 2.15
C LEU A 389 14.73 33.13 3.68
N ALA A 390 15.35 32.17 4.38
CA ALA A 390 15.25 32.04 5.84
C ALA A 390 16.24 32.95 6.60
N ALA A 391 16.61 34.10 6.05
CA ALA A 391 17.57 35.04 6.67
C ALA A 391 17.14 35.50 8.08
N ASP A 392 15.84 35.50 8.37
CA ASP A 392 15.25 35.83 9.69
C ASP A 392 14.99 34.58 10.59
N GLY A 393 15.44 33.40 10.18
CA GLY A 393 15.47 32.17 10.99
C GLY A 393 14.33 31.17 10.78
N ALA A 394 13.40 31.43 9.86
CA ALA A 394 12.37 30.47 9.41
C ALA A 394 11.78 30.86 8.05
N LEU A 395 11.30 29.88 7.29
CA LEU A 395 10.52 30.11 6.06
C LEU A 395 9.06 30.42 6.41
N SER A 396 8.46 31.39 5.72
CA SER A 396 7.02 31.66 5.77
C SER A 396 6.21 30.76 4.84
N GLU A 397 4.90 30.63 5.07
CA GLU A 397 4.01 29.91 4.14
C GLU A 397 3.97 30.57 2.75
N THR A 398 4.03 31.91 2.70
CA THR A 398 4.01 32.67 1.45
C THR A 398 5.24 32.39 0.59
N GLU A 399 6.44 32.36 1.17
CA GLU A 399 7.67 32.07 0.41
C GLU A 399 7.65 30.67 -0.21
N VAL A 400 7.19 29.67 0.55
CA VAL A 400 7.04 28.30 0.01
C VAL A 400 5.98 28.27 -1.09
N ALA A 401 4.86 28.97 -0.90
CA ALA A 401 3.78 29.05 -1.89
C ALA A 401 4.19 29.79 -3.17
N ASP A 402 5.04 30.82 -3.09
CA ASP A 402 5.52 31.58 -4.24
C ASP A 402 6.51 30.78 -5.10
N TRP A 403 7.34 29.95 -4.48
CA TRP A 403 8.29 29.09 -5.20
C TRP A 403 7.65 27.82 -5.76
N ARG A 404 6.59 27.31 -5.14
CA ARG A 404 5.95 26.04 -5.54
C ARG A 404 5.54 26.00 -7.03
N PRO A 405 4.95 27.03 -7.66
CA PRO A 405 4.70 27.04 -9.11
C PRO A 405 5.97 26.98 -9.98
N VAL A 406 7.12 27.39 -9.44
CA VAL A 406 8.41 27.45 -10.14
C VAL A 406 9.17 26.11 -10.09
N ILE A 407 9.15 25.42 -8.94
CA ILE A 407 9.96 24.21 -8.69
C ILE A 407 9.13 22.93 -8.45
N GLY A 408 7.81 23.07 -8.33
CA GLY A 408 6.86 21.99 -8.04
C GLY A 408 6.80 21.56 -6.57
N GLY A 409 5.86 20.67 -6.27
CA GLY A 409 5.52 20.28 -4.89
C GLY A 409 6.62 19.55 -4.13
N LYS A 410 7.28 18.56 -4.76
CA LYS A 410 8.36 17.80 -4.07
C LYS A 410 9.56 18.67 -3.74
N SER A 411 9.96 19.54 -4.66
CA SER A 411 11.03 20.52 -4.40
C SER A 411 10.63 21.54 -3.33
N ALA A 412 9.35 21.95 -3.28
CA ALA A 412 8.85 22.82 -2.20
C ALA A 412 8.86 22.11 -0.84
N GLY A 413 8.60 20.80 -0.79
CA GLY A 413 8.76 19.97 0.41
C GLY A 413 10.20 19.98 0.94
N PHE A 414 11.20 19.94 0.05
CA PHE A 414 12.62 20.07 0.43
C PHE A 414 12.94 21.38 1.13
N LEU A 415 12.27 22.49 0.80
CA LEU A 415 12.47 23.76 1.52
C LEU A 415 12.14 23.61 3.02
N THR A 416 11.12 22.83 3.35
CA THR A 416 10.77 22.55 4.75
C THR A 416 11.79 21.63 5.42
N LEU A 417 12.28 20.60 4.72
CA LEU A 417 13.32 19.72 5.25
C LEU A 417 14.62 20.49 5.51
N LEU A 418 15.08 21.28 4.55
CA LEU A 418 16.32 22.05 4.63
C LEU A 418 16.28 23.17 5.66
N SER A 419 15.11 23.75 5.92
CA SER A 419 14.94 24.78 6.97
C SER A 419 14.73 24.20 8.38
N THR A 420 14.63 22.87 8.52
CA THR A 420 14.45 22.21 9.82
C THR A 420 15.82 21.77 10.38
N PRO A 421 16.26 22.35 11.53
CA PRO A 421 17.56 22.02 12.10
C PRO A 421 17.68 20.55 12.52
N GLY A 422 18.85 19.96 12.31
CA GLY A 422 19.17 18.59 12.76
C GLY A 422 18.70 17.48 11.82
N LEU A 423 18.10 17.82 10.67
CA LEU A 423 17.77 16.85 9.64
C LEU A 423 18.97 16.54 8.73
N SER A 424 18.90 15.38 8.08
CA SER A 424 19.85 14.94 7.07
C SER A 424 19.12 14.60 5.76
N PRO A 425 18.62 15.59 4.99
CA PRO A 425 18.09 15.32 3.66
C PRO A 425 19.19 14.82 2.70
N PRO A 426 18.83 14.34 1.49
CA PRO A 426 19.81 14.06 0.46
C PRO A 426 20.74 15.28 0.25
N PRO A 427 22.07 15.07 0.18
CA PRO A 427 23.01 16.17 0.02
C PRO A 427 22.86 16.85 -1.34
N ASP A 428 23.21 18.14 -1.39
CA ASP A 428 23.26 18.97 -2.59
C ASP A 428 21.96 18.98 -3.43
N PRO A 429 20.76 19.08 -2.82
CA PRO A 429 19.52 18.94 -3.57
C PRO A 429 19.31 20.15 -4.49
N LEU A 430 19.04 19.87 -5.76
CA LEU A 430 18.73 20.87 -6.78
C LEU A 430 17.27 20.76 -7.22
N ALA A 431 16.70 21.86 -7.67
CA ALA A 431 15.45 21.88 -8.43
C ALA A 431 15.70 22.37 -9.85
N ILE A 432 15.37 21.56 -10.84
CA ILE A 432 15.15 22.02 -12.21
C ILE A 432 13.78 22.68 -12.24
N THR A 433 13.72 23.94 -12.65
CA THR A 433 12.47 24.71 -12.65
C THR A 433 11.53 24.22 -13.75
N ILE A 434 10.31 24.77 -13.80
CA ILE A 434 9.35 24.48 -14.88
C ILE A 434 9.77 25.05 -16.24
N ARG A 435 10.69 26.03 -16.29
CA ARG A 435 11.08 26.72 -17.52
C ARG A 435 11.52 25.77 -18.65
N PRO A 436 12.49 24.86 -18.47
CA PRO A 436 12.94 23.98 -19.56
C PRO A 436 11.81 23.06 -20.05
N TYR A 437 10.92 22.61 -19.17
CA TYR A 437 9.73 21.85 -19.57
C TYR A 437 8.78 22.68 -20.45
N VAL A 438 8.45 23.90 -20.03
CA VAL A 438 7.52 24.79 -20.78
C VAL A 438 8.11 25.16 -22.14
N GLU A 439 9.41 25.47 -22.21
CA GLU A 439 10.13 25.74 -23.46
C GLU A 439 10.13 24.51 -24.40
N HIS A 440 10.32 23.29 -23.85
CA HIS A 440 10.30 22.04 -24.61
C HIS A 440 8.91 21.70 -25.15
N LEU A 441 7.86 21.97 -24.36
CA LEU A 441 6.46 21.69 -24.72
C LEU A 441 5.90 22.70 -25.73
N ALA A 442 6.37 23.95 -25.72
CA ALA A 442 5.87 25.04 -26.56
C ALA A 442 5.66 24.69 -28.05
N PRO A 443 6.64 24.08 -28.76
CA PRO A 443 6.44 23.68 -30.17
C PRO A 443 5.43 22.55 -30.36
N LEU A 444 5.17 21.73 -29.33
CA LEU A 444 4.26 20.57 -29.39
C LEU A 444 2.84 20.90 -28.92
N ARG A 445 2.66 22.05 -28.26
CA ARG A 445 1.42 22.43 -27.59
C ARG A 445 0.19 22.38 -28.51
N ALA A 446 0.30 22.82 -29.76
CA ALA A 446 -0.81 22.79 -30.69
C ALA A 446 -1.29 21.36 -31.00
N ALA A 447 -0.35 20.43 -31.18
CA ALA A 447 -0.65 19.02 -31.42
C ALA A 447 -1.30 18.36 -30.19
N ILE A 448 -0.75 18.63 -29.00
CA ILE A 448 -1.27 18.11 -27.73
C ILE A 448 -2.69 18.64 -27.47
N VAL A 449 -2.94 19.94 -27.65
CA VAL A 449 -4.28 20.53 -27.52
C VAL A 449 -5.27 19.84 -28.46
N ALA A 450 -4.92 19.71 -29.74
CA ALA A 450 -5.78 19.04 -30.71
C ALA A 450 -6.08 17.58 -30.33
N ALA A 451 -5.09 16.90 -29.73
CA ALA A 451 -5.23 15.52 -29.32
C ALA A 451 -6.15 15.34 -28.10
N ILE A 452 -5.93 16.08 -27.02
CA ILE A 452 -6.69 15.91 -25.76
C ILE A 452 -8.10 16.52 -25.81
N THR A 453 -8.39 17.38 -26.80
CA THR A 453 -9.71 17.98 -27.01
C THR A 453 -10.53 17.31 -28.11
N ASP A 454 -9.99 16.29 -28.81
CA ASP A 454 -10.76 15.49 -29.76
C ASP A 454 -11.98 14.88 -29.05
N PRO A 455 -13.22 15.03 -29.57
CA PRO A 455 -14.42 14.53 -28.91
C PRO A 455 -14.40 13.03 -28.59
N THR A 456 -13.73 12.22 -29.41
CA THR A 456 -13.58 10.78 -29.19
C THR A 456 -12.62 10.50 -28.04
N VAL A 457 -11.53 11.26 -27.96
CA VAL A 457 -10.55 11.19 -26.86
C VAL A 457 -11.20 11.61 -25.54
N VAL A 458 -11.93 12.72 -25.52
CA VAL A 458 -12.68 13.16 -24.34
C VAL A 458 -13.69 12.09 -23.88
N ALA A 459 -14.37 11.43 -24.81
CA ALA A 459 -15.42 10.46 -24.48
C ALA A 459 -14.93 9.04 -24.13
N SER A 460 -13.74 8.62 -24.56
CA SER A 460 -13.30 7.22 -24.48
C SER A 460 -11.93 7.04 -23.83
N ALA A 461 -11.89 6.23 -22.76
CA ALA A 461 -10.64 5.83 -22.10
C ALA A 461 -9.69 5.11 -23.07
N ARG A 462 -10.22 4.26 -23.96
CA ARG A 462 -9.43 3.57 -25.00
C ARG A 462 -8.74 4.57 -25.94
N ALA A 463 -9.46 5.61 -26.35
CA ALA A 463 -8.90 6.65 -27.21
C ALA A 463 -7.86 7.50 -26.46
N ARG A 464 -8.06 7.78 -25.17
CA ARG A 464 -7.08 8.46 -24.32
C ARG A 464 -5.80 7.66 -24.18
N TRP A 465 -5.90 6.35 -23.90
CA TRP A 465 -4.74 5.46 -23.84
C TRP A 465 -3.92 5.57 -25.12
N ILE A 466 -4.53 5.31 -26.27
CA ILE A 466 -3.83 5.34 -27.58
C ILE A 466 -3.21 6.72 -27.85
N THR A 467 -3.90 7.79 -27.45
CA THR A 467 -3.43 9.16 -27.67
C THR A 467 -2.26 9.54 -26.75
N LEU A 468 -2.21 9.04 -25.51
CA LEU A 468 -1.22 9.40 -24.51
C LEU A 468 -0.02 8.44 -24.51
N GLU A 469 -0.30 7.14 -24.48
CA GLU A 469 0.66 6.03 -24.32
C GLU A 469 1.08 5.41 -25.66
N GLY A 470 0.19 5.45 -26.66
CA GLY A 470 0.39 4.76 -27.93
C GLY A 470 -0.31 3.40 -28.01
N LEU A 471 0.08 2.59 -28.99
CA LEU A 471 -0.46 1.24 -29.19
C LEU A 471 0.34 0.17 -28.45
N ASP A 472 1.55 0.50 -28.00
CA ASP A 472 2.37 -0.35 -27.16
C ASP A 472 1.60 -0.60 -25.85
N ASP A 473 1.59 -1.85 -25.39
CA ASP A 473 0.90 -2.34 -24.18
C ASP A 473 -0.63 -2.14 -24.16
N TYR A 474 -1.25 -1.60 -25.22
CA TYR A 474 -2.71 -1.42 -25.28
C TYR A 474 -3.47 -2.74 -25.13
N ALA A 475 -2.93 -3.83 -25.68
CA ALA A 475 -3.55 -5.15 -25.61
C ALA A 475 -3.52 -5.74 -24.19
N ASP A 476 -2.58 -5.33 -23.35
CA ASP A 476 -2.46 -5.80 -21.97
C ASP A 476 -3.53 -5.14 -21.09
N VAL A 477 -3.87 -3.89 -21.38
CA VAL A 477 -4.90 -3.12 -20.65
C VAL A 477 -6.30 -3.32 -21.24
N PHE A 478 -6.41 -3.48 -22.56
CA PHE A 478 -7.67 -3.65 -23.29
C PHE A 478 -7.63 -4.91 -24.19
N PRO A 479 -7.76 -6.12 -23.62
CA PRO A 479 -7.45 -7.38 -24.31
C PRO A 479 -8.55 -7.91 -25.24
N SER A 480 -9.75 -7.31 -25.28
CA SER A 480 -10.87 -7.90 -26.03
C SER A 480 -10.76 -7.67 -27.54
N ALA A 481 -11.39 -8.55 -28.33
CA ALA A 481 -11.48 -8.37 -29.78
C ALA A 481 -12.17 -7.05 -30.19
N ALA A 482 -13.11 -6.56 -29.36
CA ALA A 482 -13.76 -5.27 -29.57
C ALA A 482 -12.80 -4.09 -29.33
N ASP A 483 -11.84 -4.23 -28.41
CA ASP A 483 -10.82 -3.23 -28.13
C ASP A 483 -9.81 -3.14 -29.28
N ALA A 484 -9.37 -4.28 -29.82
CA ALA A 484 -8.48 -4.33 -30.98
C ALA A 484 -9.15 -3.72 -32.23
N ALA A 485 -10.43 -4.02 -32.45
CA ALA A 485 -11.20 -3.42 -33.54
C ALA A 485 -11.36 -1.89 -33.35
N PHE A 486 -11.59 -1.45 -32.11
CA PHE A 486 -11.66 -0.02 -31.76
C PHE A 486 -10.35 0.69 -32.06
N ALA A 487 -9.21 0.15 -31.61
CA ALA A 487 -7.90 0.77 -31.80
C ALA A 487 -7.57 0.93 -33.30
N THR A 488 -7.81 -0.12 -34.09
CA THR A 488 -7.61 -0.10 -35.55
C THR A 488 -8.46 1.00 -36.21
N ALA A 489 -9.75 1.06 -35.87
CA ALA A 489 -10.66 2.05 -36.44
C ALA A 489 -10.32 3.49 -35.99
N PHE A 490 -9.93 3.66 -34.72
CA PHE A 490 -9.57 4.96 -34.15
C PHE A 490 -8.36 5.58 -34.87
N VAL A 491 -7.30 4.78 -35.07
CA VAL A 491 -6.07 5.22 -35.76
C VAL A 491 -6.34 5.44 -37.25
N ALA A 492 -7.03 4.52 -37.93
CA ALA A 492 -7.32 4.64 -39.37
C ALA A 492 -8.16 5.89 -39.72
N ALA A 493 -9.01 6.35 -38.81
CA ALA A 493 -9.82 7.55 -39.01
C ALA A 493 -9.02 8.86 -38.95
N ARG A 494 -7.75 8.83 -38.53
CA ARG A 494 -6.91 10.01 -38.25
C ARG A 494 -5.63 9.96 -39.09
N PRO A 495 -5.69 10.34 -40.38
CA PRO A 495 -4.56 10.21 -41.29
C PRO A 495 -3.39 11.13 -40.91
N SER A 496 -2.21 10.72 -41.38
CA SER A 496 -0.96 11.49 -41.28
C SER A 496 -1.15 12.89 -41.88
N GLY A 497 -0.79 13.93 -41.13
CA GLY A 497 -0.92 15.35 -41.51
C GLY A 497 -2.05 16.11 -40.81
N SER A 498 -2.88 15.45 -40.00
CA SER A 498 -3.67 16.11 -38.96
C SER A 498 -2.86 16.21 -37.66
N LEU A 499 -3.12 17.22 -36.83
CA LEU A 499 -2.39 17.41 -35.56
C LEU A 499 -2.48 16.20 -34.62
N LEU A 500 -3.66 15.57 -34.50
CA LEU A 500 -3.79 14.32 -33.74
C LEU A 500 -3.15 13.14 -34.49
N GLY A 501 -3.23 13.08 -35.82
CA GLY A 501 -2.53 12.06 -36.60
C GLY A 501 -1.01 12.12 -36.42
N GLU A 502 -0.43 13.30 -36.22
CA GLU A 502 1.00 13.47 -35.88
C GLU A 502 1.34 12.90 -34.51
N VAL A 503 0.50 13.15 -33.49
CA VAL A 503 0.64 12.55 -32.15
C VAL A 503 0.60 11.02 -32.24
N LEU A 504 -0.38 10.46 -32.97
CA LEU A 504 -0.52 9.02 -33.13
C LEU A 504 0.65 8.40 -33.89
N ALA A 505 1.15 9.08 -34.93
CA ALA A 505 2.31 8.61 -35.70
C ALA A 505 3.61 8.60 -34.87
N ALA A 506 3.71 9.45 -33.86
CA ALA A 506 4.84 9.46 -32.92
C ALA A 506 4.74 8.37 -31.84
N GLY A 507 3.61 7.65 -31.74
CA GLY A 507 3.36 6.69 -30.65
C GLY A 507 2.67 7.31 -29.43
N GLY A 508 1.94 8.42 -29.60
CA GLY A 508 1.24 9.11 -28.51
C GLY A 508 1.98 10.35 -28.00
N VAL A 509 1.35 11.08 -27.07
CA VAL A 509 1.88 12.35 -26.52
C VAL A 509 3.22 12.13 -25.81
N ARG A 510 3.37 11.04 -25.05
CA ARG A 510 4.62 10.73 -24.35
C ARG A 510 5.78 10.54 -25.33
N ALA A 511 5.58 9.66 -26.31
CA ALA A 511 6.59 9.36 -27.32
C ALA A 511 6.89 10.58 -28.21
N LEU A 512 5.88 11.41 -28.52
CA LEU A 512 6.09 12.69 -29.22
C LEU A 512 7.03 13.61 -28.43
N LEU A 513 6.82 13.76 -27.12
CA LEU A 513 7.67 14.59 -26.26
C LEU A 513 9.11 14.07 -26.20
N GLU A 514 9.28 12.75 -26.07
CA GLU A 514 10.57 12.07 -25.96
C GLU A 514 11.35 12.02 -27.29
N SER A 515 10.65 11.99 -28.43
CA SER A 515 11.28 11.94 -29.76
C SER A 515 12.03 13.21 -30.15
N ARG A 516 11.76 14.31 -29.44
CA ARG A 516 12.34 15.62 -29.73
C ARG A 516 13.52 15.88 -28.79
N PRO A 517 14.72 16.18 -29.31
CA PRO A 517 15.85 16.54 -28.45
C PRO A 517 15.59 17.86 -27.72
N ILE A 518 16.13 17.98 -26.52
CA ILE A 518 16.13 19.22 -25.74
C ILE A 518 16.99 20.25 -26.48
N ALA A 519 16.60 21.52 -26.43
CA ALA A 519 17.39 22.59 -27.03
C ALA A 519 18.85 22.54 -26.51
N PRO A 520 19.88 22.49 -27.38
CA PRO A 520 21.25 22.25 -26.95
C PRO A 520 21.77 23.22 -25.88
N ALA A 521 21.39 24.49 -25.96
CA ALA A 521 21.78 25.49 -24.97
C ALA A 521 21.12 25.25 -23.59
N THR A 522 19.86 24.80 -23.57
CA THR A 522 19.14 24.46 -22.35
C THR A 522 19.74 23.21 -21.70
N LEU A 523 19.98 22.16 -22.48
CA LEU A 523 20.60 20.93 -21.99
C LEU A 523 22.01 21.19 -21.45
N ALA A 524 22.82 21.96 -22.17
CA ALA A 524 24.17 22.33 -21.73
C ALA A 524 24.13 23.10 -20.40
N ALA A 525 23.28 24.12 -20.27
CA ALA A 525 23.18 24.90 -19.04
C ALA A 525 22.75 24.07 -17.82
N ILE A 526 21.82 23.12 -18.00
CA ILE A 526 21.43 22.18 -16.94
C ILE A 526 22.59 21.26 -16.61
N THR A 527 23.22 20.66 -17.63
CA THR A 527 24.31 19.69 -17.43
C THR A 527 25.53 20.32 -16.76
N ASP A 528 25.92 21.54 -17.16
CA ASP A 528 27.03 22.28 -16.57
C ASP A 528 26.80 22.53 -15.07
N GLU A 529 25.58 22.89 -14.68
CA GLU A 529 25.22 23.12 -13.29
C GLU A 529 25.22 21.83 -12.46
N LEU A 530 24.71 20.72 -13.04
CA LEU A 530 24.77 19.40 -12.41
C LEU A 530 26.23 18.95 -12.24
N GLN A 531 27.06 19.08 -13.27
CA GLN A 531 28.49 18.74 -13.19
C GLN A 531 29.25 19.59 -12.18
N ARG A 532 28.88 20.86 -12.04
CA ARG A 532 29.47 21.77 -11.05
C ARG A 532 29.08 21.41 -9.62
N THR A 533 27.81 21.03 -9.41
CA THR A 533 27.28 20.71 -8.08
C THR A 533 27.78 19.37 -7.59
N TYR A 534 27.77 18.35 -8.45
CA TYR A 534 28.14 16.97 -8.11
C TYR A 534 29.55 16.62 -8.62
N ALA A 535 30.47 17.60 -8.62
CA ALA A 535 31.81 17.44 -9.19
C ALA A 535 32.68 16.41 -8.44
N ASP A 536 32.36 16.19 -7.16
CA ASP A 536 32.99 15.28 -6.22
C ASP A 536 32.35 13.89 -6.21
N TYR A 537 31.33 13.64 -7.04
CA TYR A 537 30.66 12.35 -7.13
C TYR A 537 31.37 11.43 -8.14
N ASP A 538 31.38 10.14 -7.83
CA ASP A 538 31.97 9.13 -8.72
C ASP A 538 31.18 9.01 -10.04
N ASP A 539 31.83 8.54 -11.12
CA ASP A 539 31.16 8.37 -12.41
C ASP A 539 29.99 7.39 -12.32
N ALA A 540 30.09 6.37 -11.46
CA ALA A 540 29.04 5.40 -11.17
C ALA A 540 27.96 5.93 -10.20
N ALA A 541 28.07 7.15 -9.67
CA ALA A 541 27.04 7.76 -8.84
C ALA A 541 25.92 8.33 -9.72
N GLY A 542 24.80 7.61 -9.78
CA GLY A 542 23.61 8.09 -10.50
C GLY A 542 22.97 9.29 -9.82
N LEU A 543 22.32 10.15 -10.60
CA LEU A 543 21.45 11.22 -10.09
C LEU A 543 19.99 10.85 -10.31
N ARG A 544 19.16 10.99 -9.27
CA ARG A 544 17.72 10.76 -9.34
C ARG A 544 16.99 12.04 -9.70
N PHE A 545 16.32 12.04 -10.85
CA PHE A 545 15.43 13.08 -11.33
C PHE A 545 14.00 12.75 -10.90
N ARG A 546 13.54 13.37 -9.81
CA ARG A 546 12.20 13.18 -9.26
C ARG A 546 11.25 14.19 -9.85
N SER A 547 10.16 13.70 -10.42
CA SER A 547 9.00 14.49 -10.86
C SER A 547 8.50 15.41 -9.75
N SER A 548 8.52 16.71 -9.97
CA SER A 548 8.04 17.72 -9.02
C SER A 548 7.09 18.65 -9.78
N SER A 549 5.84 18.25 -9.90
CA SER A 549 4.87 18.95 -10.76
C SER A 549 4.26 20.15 -10.03
N SER A 550 3.90 21.19 -10.78
CA SER A 550 3.18 22.34 -10.23
C SER A 550 1.72 22.03 -9.87
N VAL A 551 1.21 20.85 -10.26
CA VAL A 551 -0.15 20.40 -9.93
C VAL A 551 -0.22 19.53 -8.67
N GLU A 552 0.90 18.94 -8.22
CA GLU A 552 0.92 17.93 -7.13
C GLU A 552 0.41 18.48 -5.79
N ASP A 553 0.46 19.79 -5.60
CA ASP A 553 0.09 20.49 -4.36
C ASP A 553 -1.16 21.39 -4.52
N ILE A 554 -1.94 21.20 -5.60
CA ILE A 554 -3.27 21.83 -5.67
C ILE A 554 -4.08 21.30 -4.49
N GLU A 555 -4.64 22.21 -3.69
CA GLU A 555 -5.41 21.87 -2.49
C GLU A 555 -6.50 20.81 -2.82
N GLY A 556 -6.38 19.62 -2.22
CA GLY A 556 -7.28 18.49 -2.43
C GLY A 556 -6.97 17.60 -3.66
N PHE A 557 -5.80 17.72 -4.29
CA PHE A 557 -5.31 16.79 -5.31
C PHE A 557 -4.08 16.04 -4.79
N ASN A 558 -4.14 14.69 -4.76
CA ASN A 558 -3.01 13.87 -4.33
C ASN A 558 -2.31 13.26 -5.55
N GLY A 559 -1.06 13.67 -5.80
CA GLY A 559 -0.23 13.15 -6.88
C GLY A 559 0.64 11.92 -6.54
N ALA A 560 0.38 11.24 -5.41
CA ALA A 560 1.18 10.10 -4.96
C ALA A 560 1.35 9.04 -6.05
N GLY A 561 2.58 8.62 -6.33
CA GLY A 561 2.85 7.55 -7.29
C GLY A 561 2.52 7.86 -8.76
N LEU A 562 1.88 9.00 -9.08
CA LEU A 562 1.38 9.28 -10.43
C LEU A 562 2.48 9.52 -11.47
N TYR A 563 3.63 10.02 -11.04
CA TYR A 563 4.71 10.42 -11.94
C TYR A 563 5.98 9.64 -11.66
N THR A 564 6.59 9.14 -12.71
CA THR A 564 7.79 8.32 -12.63
C THR A 564 9.05 9.18 -12.41
N SER A 565 9.96 8.68 -11.58
CA SER A 565 11.29 9.27 -11.38
C SER A 565 12.34 8.46 -12.13
N TYR A 566 13.37 9.12 -12.67
CA TYR A 566 14.37 8.48 -13.52
C TYR A 566 15.78 8.73 -13.02
N THR A 567 16.69 7.81 -13.32
CA THR A 567 18.12 7.98 -13.02
C THR A 567 18.84 8.48 -14.27
N GLY A 568 19.71 9.47 -14.12
CA GLY A 568 20.62 9.93 -15.16
C GLY A 568 22.04 10.05 -14.62
N TYR A 569 23.04 9.75 -15.44
CA TYR A 569 24.46 9.85 -15.09
C TYR A 569 25.11 11.08 -15.75
N LEU A 570 26.09 11.66 -15.07
CA LEU A 570 26.86 12.81 -15.59
C LEU A 570 27.79 12.42 -16.73
N ARG A 571 28.36 11.19 -16.66
CA ARG A 571 29.32 10.64 -17.63
C ARG A 571 28.95 9.19 -17.99
N PRO A 572 27.75 8.97 -18.57
CA PRO A 572 27.25 7.63 -18.85
C PRO A 572 28.17 6.85 -19.80
N GLU A 573 28.90 7.52 -20.67
CA GLU A 573 29.87 6.93 -21.60
C GLU A 573 31.06 6.23 -20.91
N ARG A 574 31.27 6.50 -19.61
CA ARG A 574 32.35 5.93 -18.80
C ARG A 574 31.92 4.73 -17.95
N LEU A 575 30.63 4.39 -17.95
CA LEU A 575 30.09 3.32 -17.13
C LEU A 575 30.41 1.95 -17.72
N ASP A 576 30.62 0.96 -16.85
CA ASP A 576 30.91 -0.40 -17.28
C ASP A 576 29.66 -1.10 -17.82
N GLU A 577 28.52 -0.92 -17.16
CA GLU A 577 27.24 -1.55 -17.50
C GLU A 577 26.59 -0.90 -18.75
N PRO A 578 26.33 -1.66 -19.83
CA PRO A 578 25.75 -1.12 -21.07
C PRO A 578 24.42 -0.39 -20.86
N ASP A 579 23.52 -0.93 -20.03
CA ASP A 579 22.19 -0.36 -19.79
C ASP A 579 22.26 0.99 -19.07
N ASP A 580 23.33 1.23 -18.31
CA ASP A 580 23.55 2.50 -17.63
C ASP A 580 24.12 3.58 -18.56
N ARG A 581 24.84 3.18 -19.63
CA ARG A 581 25.32 4.12 -20.66
C ARG A 581 24.18 4.82 -21.39
N ASP A 582 23.02 4.20 -21.41
CA ASP A 582 21.80 4.69 -22.02
C ASP A 582 21.04 5.69 -21.13
N LYS A 583 21.39 5.77 -19.84
CA LYS A 583 20.73 6.63 -18.83
C LYS A 583 21.37 8.02 -18.78
N THR A 584 21.26 8.76 -19.88
CA THR A 584 21.77 10.14 -19.99
C THR A 584 20.90 11.15 -19.22
N ILE A 585 21.46 12.33 -18.91
CA ILE A 585 20.72 13.47 -18.33
C ILE A 585 19.52 13.86 -19.20
N GLU A 586 19.71 13.94 -20.52
CA GLU A 586 18.63 14.28 -21.46
C GLU A 586 17.51 13.23 -21.43
N ARG A 587 17.85 11.94 -21.42
CA ARG A 587 16.85 10.87 -21.34
C ARG A 587 16.08 10.93 -20.02
N ALA A 588 16.76 11.18 -18.90
CA ALA A 588 16.11 11.31 -17.60
C ALA A 588 15.12 12.50 -17.56
N LEU A 589 15.52 13.65 -18.12
CA LEU A 589 14.66 14.83 -18.28
C LEU A 589 13.42 14.51 -19.13
N LEU A 590 13.61 13.99 -20.34
CA LEU A 590 12.53 13.70 -21.28
C LEU A 590 11.53 12.67 -20.71
N ARG A 591 12.03 11.61 -20.07
CA ARG A 591 11.19 10.57 -19.45
C ARG A 591 10.42 11.11 -18.24
N ALA A 592 11.05 11.92 -17.39
CA ALA A 592 10.37 12.53 -16.26
C ALA A 592 9.28 13.52 -16.73
N TRP A 593 9.56 14.33 -17.75
CA TRP A 593 8.59 15.23 -18.36
C TRP A 593 7.46 14.50 -19.07
N SER A 594 7.74 13.39 -19.76
CA SER A 594 6.72 12.61 -20.45
C SER A 594 5.79 11.90 -19.47
N SER A 595 6.28 11.53 -18.27
CA SER A 595 5.43 10.97 -17.21
C SER A 595 4.29 11.90 -16.80
N TYR A 596 4.42 13.23 -17.00
CA TYR A 596 3.30 14.15 -16.80
C TYR A 596 2.10 13.76 -17.68
N TRP A 597 2.32 13.14 -18.83
CA TRP A 597 1.29 12.76 -19.81
C TRP A 597 0.95 11.26 -19.79
N SER A 598 1.34 10.51 -18.75
CA SER A 598 0.87 9.13 -18.58
C SER A 598 -0.65 9.07 -18.47
N PHE A 599 -1.23 7.96 -18.91
CA PHE A 599 -2.66 7.70 -18.87
C PHE A 599 -3.21 7.85 -17.45
N GLU A 600 -2.53 7.27 -16.46
CA GLU A 600 -2.92 7.35 -15.06
C GLU A 600 -2.89 8.81 -14.56
N ALA A 601 -1.77 9.52 -14.73
CA ALA A 601 -1.66 10.92 -14.29
C ALA A 601 -2.65 11.85 -15.03
N PHE A 602 -2.94 11.55 -16.29
CA PHE A 602 -3.96 12.26 -17.05
C PHE A 602 -5.36 12.00 -16.50
N GLU A 603 -5.74 10.74 -16.28
CA GLU A 603 -7.07 10.41 -15.75
C GLU A 603 -7.29 10.99 -14.36
N GLU A 604 -6.30 10.96 -13.48
CA GLU A 604 -6.43 11.55 -12.13
C GLU A 604 -6.67 13.06 -12.19
N ARG A 605 -5.91 13.80 -13.01
CA ARG A 605 -6.19 15.23 -13.21
C ARG A 605 -7.55 15.47 -13.85
N ARG A 606 -7.99 14.59 -14.76
CA ARG A 606 -9.30 14.70 -15.42
C ARG A 606 -10.43 14.50 -14.40
N LEU A 607 -10.30 13.52 -13.50
CA LEU A 607 -11.24 13.28 -12.41
C LEU A 607 -11.25 14.46 -11.42
N ALA A 608 -10.08 15.02 -11.10
CA ALA A 608 -9.94 16.19 -10.23
C ALA A 608 -10.32 17.54 -10.89
N GLN A 609 -10.74 17.52 -12.16
CA GLN A 609 -11.07 18.67 -12.99
C GLN A 609 -9.92 19.70 -13.10
N ILE A 610 -8.69 19.21 -13.15
CA ILE A 610 -7.49 20.04 -13.36
C ILE A 610 -7.26 20.23 -14.86
N ASP A 611 -7.10 21.47 -15.29
CA ASP A 611 -6.68 21.79 -16.66
C ASP A 611 -5.26 21.25 -16.91
N HIS A 612 -5.19 20.18 -17.71
CA HIS A 612 -3.94 19.51 -18.08
C HIS A 612 -2.87 20.46 -18.63
N LEU A 613 -3.28 21.52 -19.33
CA LEU A 613 -2.39 22.47 -20.01
C LEU A 613 -1.92 23.61 -19.11
N SER A 614 -2.53 23.76 -17.94
CA SER A 614 -2.14 24.79 -16.96
C SER A 614 -0.94 24.37 -16.12
N GLY A 615 -0.77 23.06 -15.87
CA GLY A 615 0.32 22.51 -15.09
C GLY A 615 1.63 22.36 -15.87
N ALA A 616 2.73 22.29 -15.13
CA ALA A 616 4.08 22.11 -15.65
C ALA A 616 4.90 21.18 -14.75
N MET A 617 5.96 20.59 -15.30
CA MET A 617 6.84 19.66 -14.57
C MET A 617 8.19 20.33 -14.24
N GLY A 618 8.42 20.62 -12.96
CA GLY A 618 9.77 20.80 -12.42
C GLY A 618 10.35 19.45 -12.00
N LEU A 619 11.63 19.40 -11.60
CA LEU A 619 12.26 18.17 -11.13
C LEU A 619 13.14 18.43 -9.90
N THR A 620 13.03 17.61 -8.88
CA THR A 620 14.02 17.57 -7.79
C THR A 620 15.14 16.62 -8.19
N VAL A 621 16.40 17.07 -8.11
CA VAL A 621 17.58 16.27 -8.42
C VAL A 621 18.43 16.11 -7.17
N HIS A 622 18.78 14.87 -6.86
CA HIS A 622 19.71 14.50 -5.79
C HIS A 622 20.41 13.19 -6.14
N ALA A 623 21.39 12.76 -5.35
CA ALA A 623 22.03 11.46 -5.53
C ALA A 623 21.01 10.30 -5.59
N ARG A 624 21.17 9.36 -6.54
CA ARG A 624 20.44 8.09 -6.52
C ARG A 624 20.83 7.33 -5.26
N PHE A 625 19.85 6.73 -4.60
CA PHE A 625 20.13 5.77 -3.54
C PHE A 625 20.64 4.49 -4.20
N ASP A 626 21.83 4.06 -3.80
CA ASP A 626 22.44 2.84 -4.34
C ASP A 626 21.93 1.65 -3.54
N ASP A 627 21.30 0.70 -4.23
CA ASP A 627 20.57 -0.42 -3.63
C ASP A 627 21.44 -1.19 -2.62
N GLU A 628 22.74 -1.39 -2.89
CA GLU A 628 23.65 -2.09 -1.97
C GLU A 628 24.08 -1.26 -0.74
N LEU A 629 23.83 0.05 -0.75
CA LEU A 629 24.06 0.95 0.38
C LEU A 629 22.76 1.36 1.08
N GLU A 630 21.60 0.91 0.60
CA GLU A 630 20.34 1.08 1.31
C GLU A 630 20.21 0.03 2.40
N ARG A 631 20.19 0.46 3.67
CA ARG A 631 19.89 -0.43 4.80
C ARG A 631 18.39 -0.68 4.90
N ASN A 632 17.58 0.35 4.65
CA ASN A 632 16.13 0.27 4.60
C ASN A 632 15.54 1.43 3.81
N ASN A 633 14.29 1.25 3.38
CA ASN A 633 13.43 2.31 2.90
C ASN A 633 12.06 2.24 3.58
N GLY A 634 11.40 3.38 3.75
CA GLY A 634 10.11 3.42 4.41
C GLY A 634 9.35 4.71 4.20
N VAL A 635 8.08 4.65 4.63
CA VAL A 635 7.18 5.79 4.74
C VAL A 635 6.72 5.95 6.17
N ALA A 636 6.49 7.19 6.58
CA ALA A 636 5.93 7.50 7.89
C ALA A 636 4.82 8.53 7.78
N THR A 637 3.68 8.27 8.41
CA THR A 637 2.61 9.26 8.58
C THR A 637 2.66 9.81 9.99
N PHE A 638 2.87 11.11 10.13
CA PHE A 638 2.81 11.84 11.40
C PHE A 638 1.48 12.56 11.53
N THR A 639 0.81 12.40 12.67
CA THR A 639 -0.46 13.07 12.97
C THR A 639 -0.40 13.70 14.35
N PHE A 640 -0.66 15.01 14.46
CA PHE A 640 -1.02 15.60 15.76
C PHE A 640 -2.44 15.18 16.15
N LEU A 641 -2.62 14.74 17.39
CA LEU A 641 -3.88 14.18 17.86
C LEU A 641 -4.80 15.29 18.41
N PRO A 642 -6.06 15.37 17.96
CA PRO A 642 -7.01 16.36 18.47
C PRO A 642 -7.46 16.02 19.91
N GLY A 643 -7.95 17.03 20.63
CA GLY A 643 -8.61 16.88 21.94
C GLY A 643 -7.71 16.55 23.13
N GLY A 644 -6.41 16.31 22.91
CA GLY A 644 -5.40 16.05 23.95
C GLY A 644 -4.53 17.26 24.28
N GLU A 645 -3.33 17.00 24.81
CA GLU A 645 -2.28 18.02 24.94
C GLU A 645 -1.81 18.46 23.54
N ALA A 646 -1.33 19.70 23.42
CA ALA A 646 -1.00 20.30 22.11
C ALA A 646 0.05 19.51 21.31
N ASP A 647 0.89 18.72 21.99
CA ASP A 647 1.96 17.94 21.36
C ASP A 647 1.64 16.45 21.29
N ASP A 648 0.44 16.02 21.68
CA ASP A 648 0.02 14.63 21.48
C ASP A 648 0.07 14.27 20.00
N ALA A 649 0.65 13.13 19.67
CA ALA A 649 0.87 12.73 18.30
C ALA A 649 0.90 11.21 18.13
N VAL A 650 0.58 10.76 16.92
CA VAL A 650 0.80 9.38 16.48
C VAL A 650 1.68 9.40 15.24
N VAL A 651 2.60 8.44 15.15
CA VAL A 651 3.39 8.18 13.95
C VAL A 651 3.18 6.73 13.56
N GLU A 652 2.78 6.49 12.31
CA GLU A 652 2.69 5.16 11.73
C GLU A 652 3.78 5.00 10.68
N ILE A 653 4.57 3.94 10.79
CA ILE A 653 5.76 3.69 9.98
C ILE A 653 5.57 2.36 9.27
N ASN A 654 5.75 2.36 7.95
CA ASN A 654 5.92 1.15 7.15
C ASN A 654 7.35 1.16 6.61
N VAL A 655 8.12 0.11 6.88
CA VAL A 655 9.55 0.07 6.54
C VAL A 655 9.97 -1.31 6.06
N GLN A 656 10.87 -1.34 5.08
CA GLN A 656 11.36 -2.57 4.47
C GLN A 656 12.88 -2.62 4.45
N ALA A 657 13.42 -3.84 4.65
CA ALA A 657 14.84 -4.09 4.60
C ALA A 657 15.40 -3.88 3.18
N GLY A 658 16.55 -3.22 3.08
CA GLY A 658 17.20 -2.95 1.80
C GLY A 658 16.43 -1.98 0.90
N ALA A 659 16.55 -2.20 -0.41
CA ALA A 659 15.95 -1.38 -1.47
C ALA A 659 14.57 -1.86 -1.95
N VAL A 660 13.97 -2.87 -1.30
CA VAL A 660 12.66 -3.42 -1.69
C VAL A 660 11.55 -2.40 -1.41
N ASP A 661 10.78 -2.02 -2.42
CA ASP A 661 9.83 -0.90 -2.32
C ASP A 661 8.68 -1.17 -1.33
N VAL A 662 8.47 -0.24 -0.39
CA VAL A 662 7.31 -0.20 0.51
C VAL A 662 6.08 0.38 -0.17
N THR A 663 6.28 1.32 -1.09
CA THR A 663 5.21 2.14 -1.68
C THR A 663 4.57 1.50 -2.91
N ASN A 664 5.35 0.74 -3.69
CA ASN A 664 4.88 -0.04 -4.84
C ASN A 664 5.56 -1.43 -4.85
N PRO A 665 5.14 -2.37 -3.99
CA PRO A 665 5.71 -3.71 -3.98
C PRO A 665 5.47 -4.42 -5.31
N ASP A 666 6.39 -5.32 -5.69
CA ASP A 666 6.25 -6.14 -6.88
C ASP A 666 4.97 -7.00 -6.76
N PRO A 667 4.01 -6.92 -7.70
CA PRO A 667 2.80 -7.72 -7.64
C PRO A 667 3.07 -9.23 -7.75
N ASP A 668 4.19 -9.63 -8.37
CA ASP A 668 4.57 -11.04 -8.56
C ASP A 668 5.44 -11.57 -7.40
N ASP A 669 5.99 -10.68 -6.56
CA ASP A 669 6.82 -10.99 -5.37
C ASP A 669 6.45 -10.08 -4.19
N ILE A 670 5.28 -10.31 -3.61
CA ILE A 670 4.73 -9.47 -2.54
C ILE A 670 5.50 -9.69 -1.24
N GLN A 671 6.24 -8.66 -0.84
CA GLN A 671 6.89 -8.58 0.46
C GLN A 671 6.14 -7.63 1.38
N LEU A 672 5.87 -8.05 2.62
CA LEU A 672 5.15 -7.24 3.60
C LEU A 672 6.15 -6.44 4.45
N PRO A 673 5.91 -5.14 4.69
CA PRO A 673 6.80 -4.30 5.49
C PRO A 673 6.64 -4.54 6.99
N GLU A 674 7.66 -4.18 7.76
CA GLU A 674 7.50 -3.98 9.19
C GLU A 674 6.60 -2.74 9.44
N VAL A 675 5.64 -2.87 10.34
CA VAL A 675 4.67 -1.82 10.69
C VAL A 675 4.84 -1.44 12.15
N ILE A 676 5.12 -0.16 12.40
CA ILE A 676 5.38 0.37 13.73
C ILE A 676 4.45 1.56 13.98
N ARG A 677 3.86 1.62 15.17
CA ARG A 677 3.12 2.79 15.66
C ARG A 677 3.86 3.39 16.85
N ILE A 678 4.08 4.69 16.80
CA ILE A 678 4.60 5.47 17.92
C ILE A 678 3.48 6.38 18.40
N THR A 679 3.19 6.33 19.69
CA THR A 679 2.18 7.19 20.31
C THR A 679 2.87 8.10 21.34
N ARG A 680 2.76 9.41 21.14
CA ARG A 680 3.14 10.42 22.13
C ARG A 680 1.90 10.95 22.82
N ARG A 681 1.77 10.74 24.14
CA ARG A 681 0.67 11.23 24.98
C ARG A 681 1.20 11.87 26.25
N ALA A 682 0.85 13.13 26.50
CA ALA A 682 1.30 13.90 27.66
C ALA A 682 2.83 13.80 27.90
N GLY A 683 3.60 13.84 26.81
CA GLY A 683 5.06 13.72 26.81
C GLY A 683 5.63 12.30 26.92
N ALA A 684 4.82 11.28 27.22
CA ALA A 684 5.26 9.89 27.22
C ALA A 684 5.20 9.31 25.79
N ILE A 685 6.25 8.59 25.39
CA ILE A 685 6.35 7.91 24.09
C ILE A 685 6.18 6.40 24.32
N ALA A 686 5.27 5.79 23.58
CA ALA A 686 5.08 4.35 23.49
C ALA A 686 5.33 3.89 22.05
N VAL A 687 6.04 2.78 21.89
CA VAL A 687 6.32 2.15 20.60
C VAL A 687 5.62 0.80 20.56
N GLU A 688 4.81 0.58 19.54
CA GLU A 688 4.06 -0.64 19.27
C GLU A 688 4.48 -1.19 17.91
N ARG A 689 5.01 -2.41 17.86
CA ARG A 689 5.32 -3.10 16.60
C ARG A 689 4.10 -3.93 16.20
N LEU A 690 3.38 -3.47 15.18
CA LEU A 690 2.09 -4.01 14.76
C LEU A 690 2.25 -5.22 13.83
N ALA A 691 3.31 -5.26 13.03
CA ALA A 691 3.66 -6.40 12.15
C ALA A 691 5.16 -6.42 11.87
N GLY A 692 5.74 -7.61 11.66
CA GLY A 692 7.12 -7.79 11.20
C GLY A 692 7.25 -7.78 9.67
N SER A 693 8.47 -7.55 9.16
CA SER A 693 8.76 -7.63 7.72
C SER A 693 8.91 -9.09 7.27
N THR A 694 8.38 -9.46 6.10
CA THR A 694 8.58 -10.80 5.52
C THR A 694 10.00 -11.06 5.02
N LEU A 695 10.82 -10.01 4.89
CA LEU A 695 12.23 -10.12 4.51
C LEU A 695 13.15 -10.47 5.69
N LEU A 696 12.63 -10.36 6.92
CA LEU A 696 13.37 -10.62 8.14
C LEU A 696 12.85 -11.89 8.82
N THR A 697 13.66 -12.43 9.75
CA THR A 697 13.19 -13.54 10.58
C THR A 697 12.25 -13.04 11.68
N ASP A 698 11.35 -13.90 12.15
CA ASP A 698 10.43 -13.57 13.25
C ASP A 698 11.20 -13.05 14.48
N GLY A 699 10.96 -11.79 14.84
CA GLY A 699 11.61 -11.11 15.97
C GLY A 699 12.83 -10.25 15.61
N ASP A 700 13.33 -10.35 14.37
CA ASP A 700 14.25 -9.34 13.81
C ASP A 700 13.43 -8.11 13.39
N HIS A 701 14.06 -6.94 13.49
CA HIS A 701 13.43 -5.64 13.21
C HIS A 701 14.25 -4.88 12.17
N VAL A 702 13.58 -4.26 11.20
CA VAL A 702 14.20 -3.39 10.19
C VAL A 702 14.74 -2.13 10.86
N LEU A 703 13.96 -1.55 11.79
CA LEU A 703 14.37 -0.43 12.62
C LEU A 703 14.53 -0.88 14.08
N ASP A 704 15.74 -0.71 14.62
CA ASP A 704 15.98 -0.80 16.05
C ASP A 704 15.37 0.39 16.81
N ASP A 705 15.26 0.28 18.14
CA ASP A 705 14.59 1.30 18.95
C ASP A 705 15.28 2.67 18.87
N ASP A 706 16.61 2.72 18.72
CA ASP A 706 17.35 3.97 18.56
C ASP A 706 17.00 4.65 17.22
N ALA A 707 16.93 3.88 16.13
CA ALA A 707 16.51 4.38 14.82
C ALA A 707 15.04 4.85 14.83
N ILE A 708 14.16 4.17 15.57
CA ILE A 708 12.75 4.59 15.76
C ILE A 708 12.69 5.94 16.48
N GLN A 709 13.47 6.12 17.55
CA GLN A 709 13.52 7.38 18.29
C GLN A 709 14.12 8.51 17.44
N GLU A 710 15.17 8.22 16.66
CA GLU A 710 15.77 9.18 15.72
C GLU A 710 14.74 9.62 14.66
N LEU A 711 14.07 8.66 14.01
CA LEU A 711 13.05 8.95 13.00
C LEU A 711 11.92 9.79 13.61
N PHE A 712 11.39 9.38 14.79
CA PHE A 712 10.35 10.12 15.49
C PHE A 712 10.76 11.57 15.77
N ALA A 713 11.97 11.79 16.29
CA ALA A 713 12.47 13.12 16.59
C ALA A 713 12.56 13.98 15.32
N GLN A 714 13.05 13.42 14.21
CA GLN A 714 13.16 14.13 12.94
C GLN A 714 11.79 14.47 12.34
N VAL A 715 10.84 13.52 12.26
CA VAL A 715 9.50 13.79 11.69
C VAL A 715 8.68 14.72 12.58
N ALA A 716 8.81 14.63 13.90
CA ALA A 716 8.16 15.55 14.84
C ALA A 716 8.68 16.98 14.67
N ALA A 717 10.00 17.16 14.52
CA ALA A 717 10.60 18.47 14.28
C ALA A 717 10.08 19.11 12.98
N VAL A 718 9.93 18.33 11.91
CA VAL A 718 9.33 18.80 10.66
C VAL A 718 7.87 19.17 10.87
N ALA A 719 7.09 18.32 11.56
CA ALA A 719 5.67 18.56 11.82
C ALA A 719 5.43 19.82 12.65
N ASP A 720 6.24 20.07 13.67
CA ASP A 720 6.18 21.29 14.47
C ASP A 720 6.50 22.53 13.64
N ARG A 721 7.54 22.48 12.80
CA ARG A 721 7.88 23.57 11.87
C ARG A 721 6.76 23.83 10.87
N TRP A 722 6.18 22.77 10.31
CA TRP A 722 5.07 22.84 9.37
C TRP A 722 3.84 23.50 10.00
N ARG A 723 3.39 23.00 11.15
CA ARG A 723 2.25 23.54 11.90
C ARG A 723 2.48 24.99 12.32
N SER A 724 3.68 25.33 12.79
CA SER A 724 4.03 26.69 13.18
C SER A 724 3.97 27.65 12.00
N ARG A 725 4.57 27.27 10.86
CA ARG A 725 4.54 28.06 9.61
C ARG A 725 3.12 28.29 9.11
N LEU A 726 2.28 27.25 9.13
CA LEU A 726 0.86 27.38 8.80
C LEU A 726 0.16 28.37 9.74
N ASN A 727 0.27 28.18 11.05
CA ASN A 727 -0.40 29.01 12.05
C ASN A 727 0.04 30.47 12.06
N GLN A 728 1.27 30.78 11.63
CA GLN A 728 1.74 32.15 11.44
C GLN A 728 1.04 32.87 10.28
N SER A 729 0.56 32.13 9.27
CA SER A 729 -0.17 32.69 8.14
C SER A 729 -1.70 32.75 8.35
N LEU A 730 -2.21 32.15 9.42
CA LEU A 730 -3.64 32.04 9.72
C LEU A 730 -4.08 33.04 10.82
N PRO A 731 -5.30 33.59 10.74
CA PRO A 731 -5.93 34.28 11.87
C PRO A 731 -6.00 33.35 13.10
N VAL A 732 -5.91 33.90 14.32
CA VAL A 732 -5.92 33.13 15.57
C VAL A 732 -7.10 32.15 15.65
N ALA A 733 -8.30 32.57 15.23
CA ALA A 733 -9.50 31.73 15.26
C ALA A 733 -9.48 30.57 14.25
N GLN A 734 -8.57 30.60 13.27
CA GLN A 734 -8.43 29.60 12.21
C GLN A 734 -7.15 28.76 12.37
N GLN A 735 -6.32 29.02 13.38
CA GLN A 735 -5.11 28.25 13.61
C GLN A 735 -5.45 26.77 13.81
N VAL A 736 -4.62 25.92 13.20
CA VAL A 736 -4.76 24.47 13.26
C VAL A 736 -4.12 23.92 14.53
N SER A 737 -4.79 22.93 15.11
CA SER A 737 -4.25 22.09 16.18
C SER A 737 -3.58 20.83 15.62
N THR A 738 -4.14 20.32 14.52
CA THR A 738 -3.74 19.09 13.84
C THR A 738 -3.11 19.38 12.48
N VAL A 739 -2.05 18.62 12.16
CA VAL A 739 -1.61 18.40 10.77
C VAL A 739 -1.34 16.91 10.57
N VAL A 740 -1.57 16.43 9.35
CA VAL A 740 -1.20 15.07 8.92
C VAL A 740 -0.15 15.17 7.83
N LEU A 741 1.04 14.63 8.10
CA LEU A 741 2.18 14.69 7.18
C LEU A 741 2.62 13.29 6.78
N ASP A 742 2.91 13.11 5.51
CA ASP A 742 3.50 11.92 4.92
C ASP A 742 4.98 12.16 4.63
N PHE A 743 5.83 11.22 5.02
CA PHE A 743 7.27 11.26 4.88
C PHE A 743 7.76 10.04 4.11
N GLU A 744 8.71 10.23 3.21
CA GLU A 744 9.55 9.15 2.70
C GLU A 744 10.93 9.25 3.33
N PHE A 745 11.46 8.13 3.80
CA PHE A 745 12.79 8.06 4.37
C PHE A 745 13.55 6.81 3.91
N LYS A 746 14.88 6.88 4.02
CA LYS A 746 15.79 5.75 3.84
C LYS A 746 16.87 5.80 4.90
N THR A 747 17.34 4.66 5.36
CA THR A 747 18.62 4.58 6.09
C THR A 747 19.68 4.10 5.12
N VAL A 748 20.78 4.85 5.03
CA VAL A 748 21.88 4.53 4.12
C VAL A 748 23.13 4.18 4.90
N GLU A 749 23.93 3.28 4.33
CA GLU A 749 25.22 2.88 4.85
C GLU A 749 26.28 3.97 4.64
N ARG A 750 27.40 3.82 5.36
CA ARG A 750 28.55 4.71 5.22
C ARG A 750 29.05 4.67 3.77
N GLY A 751 29.29 5.86 3.21
CA GLY A 751 29.79 6.01 1.85
C GLY A 751 28.72 6.28 0.79
N TRP A 752 27.47 6.49 1.20
CA TRP A 752 26.46 7.08 0.33
C TRP A 752 26.39 8.62 0.47
N PRO A 753 26.38 9.38 -0.65
CA PRO A 753 26.54 8.91 -2.03
C PRO A 753 27.99 8.52 -2.34
N ARG A 754 28.19 7.76 -3.42
CA ARG A 754 29.54 7.40 -3.88
C ARG A 754 30.31 8.64 -4.34
N LEU A 755 31.39 8.97 -3.65
CA LEU A 755 32.27 10.10 -3.96
C LEU A 755 33.55 9.64 -4.67
N VAL A 756 34.19 10.55 -5.41
CA VAL A 756 35.47 10.28 -6.09
C VAL A 756 36.57 9.92 -5.08
N GLY A 757 37.54 9.12 -5.54
CA GLY A 757 38.67 8.70 -4.71
C GLY A 757 39.46 9.87 -4.13
N GLY A 758 39.52 9.95 -2.79
CA GLY A 758 40.20 11.02 -2.05
C GLY A 758 39.25 11.86 -1.19
N GLU A 759 37.95 11.87 -1.51
CA GLU A 759 36.93 12.49 -0.69
C GLU A 759 36.60 11.66 0.55
N ARG A 760 36.10 12.32 1.60
CA ARG A 760 35.76 11.65 2.85
C ARG A 760 34.37 11.02 2.75
N PRO A 761 34.22 9.69 2.93
CA PRO A 761 32.91 9.05 2.91
C PRO A 761 32.00 9.61 3.99
N LEU A 762 30.76 9.95 3.63
CA LEU A 762 29.72 10.36 4.57
C LEU A 762 29.34 9.18 5.50
N PRO A 763 28.97 9.45 6.76
CA PRO A 763 28.55 8.41 7.69
C PRO A 763 27.21 7.78 7.28
N ALA A 764 26.96 6.58 7.81
CA ALA A 764 25.63 5.97 7.78
C ALA A 764 24.65 6.89 8.53
N ARG A 765 23.43 7.06 7.99
CA ARG A 765 22.44 8.00 8.54
C ARG A 765 21.04 7.72 8.02
N LEU A 766 20.05 8.21 8.76
CA LEU A 766 18.68 8.37 8.28
C LEU A 766 18.60 9.56 7.31
N VAL A 767 17.87 9.40 6.21
CA VAL A 767 17.67 10.41 5.18
C VAL A 767 16.19 10.62 4.94
N LEU A 768 15.66 11.78 5.32
CA LEU A 768 14.31 12.21 4.93
C LEU A 768 14.37 12.81 3.52
N ARG A 769 13.66 12.20 2.58
CA ARG A 769 13.73 12.54 1.14
C ARG A 769 12.44 13.14 0.60
N GLN A 770 11.38 13.19 1.40
CA GLN A 770 10.12 13.81 1.05
C GLN A 770 9.34 14.15 2.32
N VAL A 771 8.60 15.25 2.28
CA VAL A 771 7.51 15.56 3.20
C VAL A 771 6.39 16.21 2.40
N ARG A 772 5.14 15.87 2.73
CA ARG A 772 3.94 16.50 2.19
C ARG A 772 2.78 16.41 3.18
N SER A 773 1.75 17.23 2.99
CA SER A 773 0.53 17.13 3.78
C SER A 773 -0.44 16.11 3.17
N LEU A 774 -1.12 15.36 4.03
CA LEU A 774 -2.28 14.53 3.71
C LEU A 774 -3.59 15.18 4.16
N ASP A 775 -3.56 16.43 4.64
CA ASP A 775 -4.77 17.09 5.11
C ASP A 775 -5.75 17.32 3.94
N PRO A 776 -7.08 17.11 4.16
CA PRO A 776 -8.07 17.35 3.12
C PRO A 776 -8.06 18.80 2.65
N GLY A 777 -8.34 19.01 1.37
CA GLY A 777 -8.45 20.35 0.80
C GLY A 777 -9.79 21.01 1.10
N LEU A 778 -9.81 22.33 1.27
CA LEU A 778 -11.04 23.11 1.45
C LEU A 778 -11.70 23.55 0.13
N ARG A 779 -11.19 23.13 -1.03
CA ARG A 779 -11.64 23.63 -2.34
C ARG A 779 -13.14 23.44 -2.59
N ALA A 780 -13.71 22.33 -2.13
CA ALA A 780 -15.15 22.05 -2.27
C ALA A 780 -16.03 22.92 -1.37
N MET A 781 -15.43 23.61 -0.38
CA MET A 781 -16.15 24.42 0.59
C MET A 781 -16.32 25.87 0.10
N PRO A 782 -17.53 26.46 0.20
CA PRO A 782 -17.77 27.85 -0.18
C PRO A 782 -16.83 28.83 0.54
N GLN A 783 -16.38 29.87 -0.17
CA GLN A 783 -15.47 30.88 0.41
C GLN A 783 -16.04 31.51 1.69
N THR A 784 -17.35 31.77 1.73
CA THR A 784 -18.03 32.31 2.91
C THR A 784 -17.93 31.41 4.14
N VAL A 785 -17.78 30.09 3.95
CA VAL A 785 -17.60 29.12 5.05
C VAL A 785 -16.13 29.02 5.44
N ARG A 786 -15.22 29.07 4.46
CA ARG A 786 -13.76 29.09 4.70
C ARG A 786 -13.29 30.33 5.47
N GLU A 787 -14.02 31.43 5.40
CA GLU A 787 -13.73 32.68 6.11
C GLU A 787 -14.34 32.73 7.52
N LEU A 788 -15.10 31.71 7.95
CA LEU A 788 -15.64 31.66 9.30
C LEU A 788 -14.52 31.55 10.34
N PRO A 789 -14.73 32.05 11.57
CA PRO A 789 -13.74 31.97 12.66
C PRO A 789 -13.71 30.56 13.28
N VAL A 790 -13.50 29.54 12.45
CA VAL A 790 -13.40 28.12 12.80
C VAL A 790 -11.98 27.64 12.51
N PRO A 791 -11.36 26.81 13.37
CA PRO A 791 -10.07 26.21 13.10
C PRO A 791 -10.03 25.53 11.72
N ARG A 792 -8.96 25.77 10.96
CA ARG A 792 -8.90 25.34 9.55
C ARG A 792 -8.90 23.81 9.41
N ASP A 793 -8.26 23.11 10.32
CA ASP A 793 -8.21 21.64 10.42
C ASP A 793 -9.58 21.02 10.71
N VAL A 794 -10.42 21.72 11.48
CA VAL A 794 -11.83 21.34 11.70
C VAL A 794 -12.66 21.57 10.44
N LEU A 795 -12.49 22.70 9.75
CA LEU A 795 -13.20 22.96 8.50
C LEU A 795 -12.82 21.94 7.42
N MET A 796 -11.55 21.54 7.32
CA MET A 796 -11.06 20.55 6.35
C MET A 796 -11.77 19.20 6.51
N ARG A 797 -12.28 18.90 7.70
CA ARG A 797 -12.96 17.65 8.05
C ARG A 797 -14.45 17.87 8.34
N ALA A 798 -15.01 19.02 8.01
CA ALA A 798 -16.41 19.33 8.32
C ALA A 798 -17.35 18.49 7.45
N SER A 799 -18.27 17.76 8.08
CA SER A 799 -19.39 17.09 7.41
C SER A 799 -20.61 18.01 7.34
N LEU A 800 -20.79 18.91 8.32
CA LEU A 800 -21.90 19.85 8.39
C LEU A 800 -21.46 21.13 9.11
N VAL A 801 -21.79 22.29 8.54
CA VAL A 801 -21.60 23.61 9.16
C VAL A 801 -22.92 24.35 9.18
N GLU A 802 -23.35 24.80 10.36
CA GLU A 802 -24.62 25.49 10.56
C GLU A 802 -24.43 26.80 11.33
N THR A 803 -25.22 27.81 10.98
CA THR A 803 -25.51 28.92 11.89
C THR A 803 -26.73 28.55 12.74
N VAL A 804 -26.66 28.86 14.03
CA VAL A 804 -27.73 28.55 14.98
C VAL A 804 -28.11 29.83 15.71
N SER A 805 -29.39 30.20 15.59
CA SER A 805 -29.96 31.37 16.27
C SER A 805 -30.93 30.90 17.36
N CYS A 806 -30.55 31.11 18.61
CA CYS A 806 -31.31 30.71 19.77
C CYS A 806 -32.01 31.90 20.42
N ARG A 807 -33.28 31.72 20.79
CA ARG A 807 -34.08 32.73 21.51
C ARG A 807 -34.59 32.18 22.83
N GLN A 808 -34.44 33.01 23.86
CA GLN A 808 -35.12 32.84 25.14
C GLN A 808 -36.34 33.78 25.19
N ALA A 809 -37.39 33.39 25.92
CA ALA A 809 -38.57 34.24 26.10
C ALA A 809 -38.18 35.61 26.70
N GLY A 810 -38.34 36.68 25.91
CA GLY A 810 -38.03 38.06 26.31
C GLY A 810 -36.56 38.49 26.15
N GLY A 811 -35.67 37.61 25.66
CA GLY A 811 -34.25 37.91 25.43
C GLY A 811 -33.92 38.29 23.98
N GLN A 812 -32.73 38.85 23.75
CA GLN A 812 -32.16 39.01 22.42
C GLN A 812 -31.74 37.64 21.85
N PRO A 813 -31.79 37.44 20.51
CA PRO A 813 -31.25 36.24 19.89
C PRO A 813 -29.75 36.14 20.14
N ILE A 814 -29.29 34.91 20.37
CA ILE A 814 -27.89 34.55 20.51
C ILE A 814 -27.55 33.68 19.30
N ASP A 815 -26.57 34.11 18.52
CA ASP A 815 -26.13 33.42 17.31
C ASP A 815 -24.76 32.77 17.55
N HIS A 816 -24.62 31.52 17.13
CA HIS A 816 -23.37 30.76 17.16
C HIS A 816 -23.24 29.86 15.93
N ILE A 817 -22.05 29.30 15.70
CA ILE A 817 -21.77 28.35 14.63
C ILE A 817 -21.63 26.97 15.25
N GLU A 818 -22.27 25.96 14.66
CA GLU A 818 -22.08 24.55 14.97
C GLU A 818 -21.35 23.87 13.79
N VAL A 819 -20.26 23.16 14.08
CA VAL A 819 -19.51 22.38 13.08
C VAL A 819 -19.44 20.93 13.52
N ARG A 820 -19.96 20.02 12.67
CA ARG A 820 -19.76 18.58 12.82
C ARG A 820 -18.66 18.13 11.88
N THR A 821 -17.84 17.18 12.33
CA THR A 821 -16.77 16.60 11.53
C THR A 821 -17.10 15.18 11.09
N ASP A 822 -16.58 14.83 9.92
CA ASP A 822 -16.61 13.47 9.40
C ASP A 822 -15.60 12.60 10.18
N PRO A 823 -16.06 11.56 10.89
CA PRO A 823 -15.18 10.69 11.66
C PRO A 823 -14.33 9.76 10.79
N LEU A 824 -14.65 9.63 9.50
CA LEU A 824 -13.90 8.80 8.55
C LEU A 824 -12.71 9.57 7.95
N LEU A 825 -12.66 10.90 8.11
CA LEU A 825 -11.53 11.72 7.71
C LEU A 825 -10.51 11.80 8.85
N ALA A 826 -9.42 11.05 8.72
CA ALA A 826 -8.40 10.97 9.76
C ALA A 826 -7.64 12.30 9.99
N PRO A 827 -7.26 12.64 11.24
CA PRO A 827 -7.77 12.02 12.46
C PRO A 827 -9.22 12.45 12.75
N ASP A 828 -9.97 11.59 13.43
CA ASP A 828 -11.28 11.95 13.95
C ASP A 828 -11.13 13.13 14.92
N MET A 829 -11.75 14.27 14.57
CA MET A 829 -11.71 15.50 15.37
C MET A 829 -12.62 15.43 16.61
N GLY A 830 -13.45 14.40 16.72
CA GLY A 830 -14.34 14.18 17.86
C GLY A 830 -15.63 15.01 17.84
N TYR A 831 -15.95 15.68 16.72
CA TYR A 831 -17.12 16.55 16.60
C TYR A 831 -18.28 15.95 15.81
N THR A 832 -18.31 14.62 15.61
CA THR A 832 -19.38 13.95 14.85
C THR A 832 -20.72 14.01 15.58
N ASP A 833 -20.76 13.57 16.85
CA ASP A 833 -22.00 13.50 17.65
C ASP A 833 -22.30 14.81 18.39
N GLN A 834 -21.26 15.48 18.88
CA GLN A 834 -21.34 16.80 19.48
C GLN A 834 -20.59 17.82 18.63
N PRO A 835 -21.27 18.83 18.05
CA PRO A 835 -20.60 19.78 17.19
C PRO A 835 -19.63 20.66 17.99
N LEU A 836 -18.55 21.09 17.34
CA LEU A 836 -17.77 22.23 17.80
C LEU A 836 -18.66 23.48 17.77
N VAL A 837 -18.76 24.20 18.88
CA VAL A 837 -19.53 25.44 18.99
C VAL A 837 -18.59 26.65 19.00
N ILE A 838 -18.75 27.54 18.02
CA ILE A 838 -18.06 28.82 17.97
C ILE A 838 -19.05 29.94 18.27
N GLY A 839 -18.90 30.57 19.44
CA GLY A 839 -19.76 31.67 19.89
C GLY A 839 -20.38 31.42 21.27
N PRO A 840 -21.26 32.34 21.72
CA PRO A 840 -21.96 32.21 23.01
C PRO A 840 -22.94 31.03 23.02
N LEU A 841 -22.86 30.20 24.07
CA LEU A 841 -23.82 29.10 24.28
C LEU A 841 -25.18 29.64 24.78
N PRO A 842 -26.31 29.08 24.31
CA PRO A 842 -27.62 29.46 24.80
C PRO A 842 -27.85 28.95 26.23
N SER A 843 -28.68 29.66 27.00
CA SER A 843 -29.15 29.17 28.29
C SER A 843 -30.04 27.93 28.13
N PRO A 844 -30.04 26.99 29.10
CA PRO A 844 -30.92 25.82 29.05
C PRO A 844 -32.40 26.22 28.83
N GLY A 845 -33.05 25.61 27.85
CA GLY A 845 -34.45 25.87 27.50
C GLY A 845 -34.69 26.94 26.42
N ALA A 846 -33.64 27.48 25.78
CA ALA A 846 -33.80 28.32 24.59
C ALA A 846 -34.33 27.51 23.39
N THR A 847 -35.13 28.16 22.54
CA THR A 847 -35.56 27.58 21.25
C THR A 847 -34.60 28.04 20.16
N CYS A 848 -34.04 27.10 19.40
CA CYS A 848 -33.01 27.39 18.41
C CYS A 848 -33.49 27.05 17.00
N ALA A 849 -33.18 27.92 16.04
CA ALA A 849 -33.33 27.68 14.61
C ALA A 849 -31.95 27.50 13.98
N ARG A 850 -31.80 26.49 13.12
CA ARG A 850 -30.54 26.19 12.42
C ARG A 850 -30.65 26.55 10.94
N THR A 851 -29.54 26.96 10.36
CA THR A 851 -29.40 27.23 8.92
C THR A 851 -28.08 26.65 8.45
N THR A 852 -28.16 25.63 7.60
CA THR A 852 -27.01 24.97 7.00
C THR A 852 -26.27 25.92 6.07
N LEU A 853 -24.99 26.14 6.34
CA LEU A 853 -24.07 26.88 5.49
C LEU A 853 -23.32 25.95 4.53
N TYR A 854 -23.04 24.73 4.98
CA TYR A 854 -22.35 23.69 4.22
C TYR A 854 -22.74 22.31 4.74
N GLY A 855 -22.89 21.35 3.84
CA GLY A 855 -22.95 19.92 4.15
C GLY A 855 -22.15 19.16 3.10
N SER A 856 -21.30 18.22 3.53
CA SER A 856 -20.49 17.43 2.60
C SER A 856 -21.37 16.51 1.75
N PRO A 857 -20.92 16.09 0.55
CA PRO A 857 -21.64 15.10 -0.25
C PRO A 857 -21.92 13.82 0.54
N ASP A 858 -20.95 13.36 1.34
CA ASP A 858 -21.07 12.11 2.11
C ASP A 858 -22.05 12.25 3.27
N HIS A 859 -22.12 13.42 3.90
CA HIS A 859 -23.14 13.72 4.91
C HIS A 859 -24.56 13.53 4.35
N GLN A 860 -24.80 13.88 3.08
CA GLN A 860 -26.11 13.69 2.47
C GLN A 860 -26.44 12.22 2.21
N LEU A 861 -25.45 11.39 1.89
CA LEU A 861 -25.64 9.95 1.75
C LEU A 861 -25.98 9.30 3.09
N VAL A 862 -25.25 9.66 4.15
CA VAL A 862 -25.53 9.20 5.51
C VAL A 862 -26.93 9.65 5.95
N ALA A 863 -27.27 10.92 5.72
CA ALA A 863 -28.59 11.47 6.04
C ALA A 863 -29.72 10.75 5.29
N ALA A 864 -29.51 10.32 4.04
CA ALA A 864 -30.49 9.56 3.27
C ALA A 864 -30.78 8.18 3.87
N ILE A 865 -29.81 7.58 4.57
CA ILE A 865 -30.03 6.34 5.33
C ILE A 865 -30.79 6.66 6.62
N ASP A 866 -30.34 7.68 7.36
CA ASP A 866 -30.93 8.06 8.66
C ASP A 866 -32.39 8.54 8.56
N ASP A 867 -32.73 9.25 7.48
CA ASP A 867 -34.08 9.76 7.22
C ASP A 867 -35.02 8.72 6.57
N GLY A 868 -34.50 7.54 6.22
CA GLY A 868 -35.23 6.43 5.61
C GLY A 868 -35.56 6.63 4.13
N THR A 869 -34.91 7.56 3.43
CA THR A 869 -35.08 7.74 1.98
C THR A 869 -34.24 6.79 1.14
N ALA A 870 -33.21 6.17 1.73
CA ALA A 870 -32.45 5.06 1.16
C ALA A 870 -32.95 3.70 1.69
N PHE A 871 -32.98 2.68 0.83
CA PHE A 871 -33.45 1.34 1.19
C PHE A 871 -32.28 0.44 1.57
N VAL A 872 -32.10 0.16 2.87
CA VAL A 872 -31.01 -0.68 3.39
C VAL A 872 -31.18 -2.14 2.95
N ILE A 873 -30.18 -2.68 2.23
CA ILE A 873 -30.07 -4.11 1.89
C ILE A 873 -29.21 -4.83 2.93
N ILE A 874 -28.08 -4.22 3.28
CA ILE A 874 -27.10 -4.72 4.26
C ILE A 874 -26.96 -3.65 5.34
N GLY A 875 -27.10 -4.01 6.61
CA GLY A 875 -27.23 -3.07 7.73
C GLY A 875 -26.31 -3.35 8.90
#